data_AF-A0A349ZR50-F1
#
_entry.id   AF-A0A349ZR50-F1
#
_cell.length_a   1.000
_cell.length_b   1.000
_cell.length_c   1.000
_cell.angle_alpha   90.00
_cell.angle_beta   90.00
_cell.angle_gamma   90.00
#
_symmetry.space_group_name_H-M   'P 1'
#
loop_
_entity.id
_entity.type
_entity.pdbx_description
1 polymer ?
#
loop_
_entity_poly.entity_id
_entity_poly.type
_entity_poly.pdbx_seq_one_letter_code
_entity_poly.pdbx_strand_id
1 'polypeptide(L)'
;PGIVTAYAGVQDAEAESMAVTVSAETEEETVESLRADNGDVLTAIVPFTGEEKEAFAEGSISEDESNGISGRLLQNLAKYIPEGGELSEDEPLSFDRESFIGLDPITPAEGDVNALVLITEFENYKFTEQFKNDLKTRIFANDPKWDTTAEGQAESLPSVESYPKDSLRGYYQRASYGKLKINGEISSFVSPHTREWYEHGDLDAFDNEELYLDAVNSWVEDVLKEHDESDGKTDLEYLDERLSSFDQDHDMRIDACYFACAGGNTGWGSRWWSYRAASKIRIGSYQLSSLVQVVDSISKAGVSGKDDVADYLETFIHETGHFLGLVDYYSYDSNKSKDKVSTHAMMQDNYGEQDGFAKMLLGWIPKENVWVITDKQVYNPKEKSWQDYTGSYSLTLKPYAETGDLALIIPKRNDSEDWNWIYDQFIMAEYYKNSENDTFIDSTYTDQNGKVVTVHASDGLRLFLVYGKLNYNGTEFIGSNMKDDHIPLISDYNNPNDPFKLQPDDPDNDYKRLGVFHPGMTPAEELTPDTVPASTFLYNPSDDGLLANTTRIDSGISITNIKSAGNDLISFDTSFKETELDGPKIAENGVELLYDETNGAYIKVSFDRPVNYNGGKSAAVYDYIKAENTYLTDEKWGDITDVRYSPSGKQYLRETRDLYFMLKSEDYRFTDGTLVIPAGSVISDKGIPCQELTAYITGIQKDAAVLSASPGSGVYDKEIEVTINGAPAGSKVYYTLDGTEPTVYSIPYRGAIRIEGPVVLKAIAYKNSPDAEALTSRLRCEYTLEKVYFNDEEYPTEKAVTLDVGEAYYLNAGVWGDPDYYANTGDEDNSIFTYVSSDPETVIVDTDGMVIARKEGTATVSVTTANTADTPAKCVVTVSSGVSSAVKEKVIEEYGFKKSGEVLRQISKDLNGAATLQEFGKEWLDKLWIASIPDQTYNSRAIKPGVTVYEGVKKLDASDYSVSYKKNKKAGTAKANVKFKGSYKKTAPLTTDFVIAP
;
A
#
# COMPACT_ATOMS: atom_id res chain seq x y z
N PRO A 1 -38.93 -23.97 32.57
CA PRO A 1 -39.67 -25.23 32.37
C PRO A 1 -41.17 -25.09 32.71
N GLY A 2 -42.04 -25.20 31.71
CA GLY A 2 -43.49 -25.37 31.90
C GLY A 2 -44.35 -24.34 31.16
N ILE A 3 -44.66 -24.67 29.91
CA ILE A 3 -45.65 -24.02 29.04
C ILE A 3 -47.06 -24.13 29.64
N VAL A 4 -47.87 -23.07 29.52
CA VAL A 4 -49.34 -23.19 29.39
C VAL A 4 -49.81 -22.34 28.21
N THR A 5 -50.41 -23.05 27.26
CA THR A 5 -51.07 -22.60 26.04
C THR A 5 -52.52 -22.18 26.35
N ALA A 6 -53.04 -21.17 25.64
CA ALA A 6 -54.49 -21.03 25.43
C ALA A 6 -54.78 -20.87 23.93
N TYR A 7 -55.55 -21.82 23.39
CA TYR A 7 -56.06 -21.85 22.03
C TYR A 7 -57.33 -20.99 21.89
N ALA A 8 -57.42 -20.23 20.81
CA ALA A 8 -58.69 -19.92 20.15
C ALA A 8 -58.51 -20.17 18.65
N GLY A 9 -59.19 -21.18 18.13
CA GLY A 9 -59.20 -21.52 16.71
C GLY A 9 -60.38 -20.89 15.98
N VAL A 10 -60.11 -20.32 14.81
CA VAL A 10 -61.06 -20.19 13.70
C VAL A 10 -60.29 -20.48 12.41
N GLN A 11 -60.93 -21.26 11.52
CA GLN A 11 -60.43 -21.85 10.28
C GLN A 11 -60.22 -20.84 9.15
N ASP A 12 -59.25 -21.18 8.28
CA ASP A 12 -59.11 -20.84 6.85
C ASP A 12 -59.22 -19.38 6.41
N ALA A 13 -58.06 -18.73 6.17
CA ALA A 13 -57.56 -18.35 4.83
C ALA A 13 -56.49 -17.23 4.93
N GLU A 14 -55.31 -17.51 4.37
CA GLU A 14 -54.23 -16.61 3.92
C GLU A 14 -53.63 -15.58 4.91
N ALA A 15 -52.35 -15.80 5.24
CA ALA A 15 -51.54 -14.98 6.14
C ALA A 15 -51.01 -13.72 5.46
N GLU A 16 -51.43 -12.55 5.96
CA GLU A 16 -50.68 -11.30 5.86
C GLU A 16 -49.86 -11.12 7.15
N SER A 17 -48.55 -10.92 6.99
CA SER A 17 -47.61 -10.57 8.05
C SER A 17 -47.84 -9.12 8.50
N MET A 18 -48.42 -8.90 9.69
CA MET A 18 -48.28 -7.62 10.38
C MET A 18 -46.91 -7.57 11.05
N ALA A 19 -45.96 -6.93 10.37
CA ALA A 19 -44.78 -6.38 11.03
C ALA A 19 -45.25 -5.22 11.92
N VAL A 20 -44.82 -5.21 13.17
CA VAL A 20 -44.87 -4.01 14.00
C VAL A 20 -43.78 -3.09 13.47
N THR A 21 -44.17 -2.14 12.64
CA THR A 21 -43.32 -1.04 12.18
C THR A 21 -43.19 -0.04 13.32
N VAL A 22 -41.99 0.12 13.86
CA VAL A 22 -41.60 1.37 14.53
C VAL A 22 -41.17 2.31 13.40
N SER A 23 -42.03 3.26 13.06
CA SER A 23 -41.71 4.35 12.13
C SER A 23 -40.95 5.43 12.90
N ALA A 24 -39.69 5.67 12.53
CA ALA A 24 -39.05 6.94 12.81
C ALA A 24 -39.25 7.83 11.57
N GLU A 25 -40.17 8.78 11.67
CA GLU A 25 -40.19 9.96 10.82
C GLU A 25 -39.05 10.88 11.31
N THR A 26 -38.16 11.32 10.43
CA THR A 26 -37.22 12.42 10.71
C THR A 26 -37.73 13.67 10.02
N GLU A 27 -38.55 14.45 10.72
CA GLU A 27 -38.40 15.91 10.68
C GLU A 27 -36.97 16.27 11.12
N GLU A 28 -36.44 17.42 10.71
CA GLU A 28 -35.25 18.02 11.33
C GLU A 28 -35.54 18.27 12.82
N GLU A 29 -35.38 17.25 13.67
CA GLU A 29 -35.13 17.46 15.08
C GLU A 29 -33.64 17.74 15.23
N THR A 30 -33.34 19.00 15.54
CA THR A 30 -32.11 19.36 16.26
C THR A 30 -31.97 18.39 17.45
N VAL A 31 -30.95 17.52 17.42
CA VAL A 31 -30.62 16.60 18.51
C VAL A 31 -30.08 17.43 19.69
N GLU A 32 -30.98 18.09 20.42
CA GLU A 32 -30.64 18.90 21.61
C GLU A 32 -30.74 18.09 22.91
N SER A 33 -31.21 16.83 22.91
CA SER A 33 -31.30 16.01 24.13
C SER A 33 -31.04 14.52 23.90
N LEU A 34 -30.08 13.94 24.63
CA LEU A 34 -29.80 12.49 24.68
C LEU A 34 -30.62 11.78 25.76
N ARG A 35 -31.61 12.45 26.35
CA ARG A 35 -32.58 11.90 27.30
C ARG A 35 -33.99 12.10 26.79
N ALA A 36 -34.82 11.07 26.88
CA ALA A 36 -36.25 11.17 26.63
C ALA A 36 -36.98 11.83 27.83
N ASP A 37 -38.19 12.37 27.60
CA ASP A 37 -39.03 13.02 28.61
C ASP A 37 -39.32 12.19 29.89
N ASN A 38 -39.05 10.88 29.85
CA ASN A 38 -39.20 9.94 30.96
C ASN A 38 -37.91 9.72 31.77
N GLY A 39 -36.79 10.36 31.38
CA GLY A 39 -35.48 10.22 32.02
C GLY A 39 -34.63 9.05 31.51
N ASP A 40 -35.07 8.33 30.48
CA ASP A 40 -34.27 7.28 29.84
C ASP A 40 -33.27 7.90 28.87
N VAL A 41 -32.01 7.45 28.91
CA VAL A 41 -30.96 7.86 27.97
C VAL A 41 -31.29 7.26 26.59
N LEU A 42 -31.51 8.12 25.59
CA LEU A 42 -31.55 7.74 24.18
C LEU A 42 -30.12 7.35 23.76
N THR A 43 -29.96 6.34 22.91
CA THR A 43 -28.65 5.88 22.43
C THR A 43 -27.83 7.07 21.90
N ALA A 44 -26.84 7.49 22.70
CA ALA A 44 -25.87 8.53 22.37
C ALA A 44 -24.87 8.12 21.27
N ILE A 45 -25.04 6.90 20.79
CA ILE A 45 -24.33 6.31 19.67
C ILE A 45 -25.17 6.58 18.42
N VAL A 46 -24.71 7.54 17.63
CA VAL A 46 -25.30 7.83 16.32
C VAL A 46 -24.65 6.88 15.31
N PRO A 47 -25.40 6.01 14.61
CA PRO A 47 -24.82 5.27 13.50
C PRO A 47 -24.34 6.25 12.45
N PHE A 48 -23.15 6.01 11.87
CA PHE A 48 -22.64 6.82 10.76
C PHE A 48 -23.72 7.08 9.71
N THR A 49 -23.86 8.33 9.30
CA THR A 49 -24.67 8.69 8.13
C THR A 49 -24.15 7.95 6.90
N GLY A 50 -24.96 7.82 5.85
CA GLY A 50 -24.51 7.15 4.61
C GLY A 50 -23.26 7.81 3.98
N GLU A 51 -23.12 9.12 4.15
CA GLU A 51 -21.96 9.94 3.73
C GLU A 51 -20.70 9.60 4.53
N GLU A 52 -20.86 9.33 5.83
CA GLU A 52 -19.74 9.00 6.71
C GLU A 52 -19.38 7.50 6.66
N LYS A 53 -20.29 6.62 6.26
CA LYS A 53 -19.96 5.22 5.92
C LYS A 53 -19.11 5.12 4.64
N GLU A 54 -19.29 6.05 3.70
CA GLU A 54 -18.48 6.16 2.48
C GLU A 54 -17.11 6.80 2.77
N ALA A 55 -17.04 7.88 3.55
CA ALA A 55 -15.78 8.43 4.04
C ALA A 55 -15.01 7.47 4.98
N PHE A 56 -15.74 6.67 5.77
CA PHE A 56 -15.17 5.57 6.55
C PHE A 56 -14.68 4.45 5.65
N ALA A 57 -15.37 4.10 4.55
CA ALA A 57 -14.88 3.08 3.60
C ALA A 57 -13.64 3.53 2.81
N GLU A 58 -13.46 4.84 2.61
CA GLU A 58 -12.25 5.44 2.00
C GLU A 58 -11.09 5.60 2.99
N GLY A 59 -11.33 5.51 4.31
CA GLY A 59 -10.31 5.62 5.38
C GLY A 59 -10.24 4.42 6.33
N SER A 60 -11.02 3.37 6.11
CA SER A 60 -11.02 2.15 6.91
C SER A 60 -10.01 1.19 6.33
N ILE A 61 -8.91 1.06 7.07
CA ILE A 61 -7.86 0.06 6.88
C ILE A 61 -8.54 -1.30 6.66
N SER A 62 -8.43 -1.85 5.46
CA SER A 62 -8.75 -3.26 5.24
C SER A 62 -7.74 -4.13 6.01
N GLU A 63 -8.10 -5.36 6.40
CA GLU A 63 -7.15 -6.31 7.02
C GLU A 63 -5.90 -6.56 6.13
N ASP A 64 -5.99 -6.27 4.83
CA ASP A 64 -4.90 -6.38 3.84
C ASP A 64 -4.05 -5.08 3.68
N GLU A 65 -4.40 -3.95 4.31
CA GLU A 65 -3.68 -2.65 4.22
C GLU A 65 -2.73 -2.40 5.40
N SER A 66 -2.41 -3.46 6.14
CA SER A 66 -1.61 -3.43 7.36
C SER A 66 -0.13 -3.01 7.17
N ASN A 67 0.32 -2.83 5.92
CA ASN A 67 1.72 -2.54 5.55
C ASN A 67 2.04 -1.06 5.31
N GLY A 68 1.02 -0.20 5.15
CA GLY A 68 1.29 1.19 4.81
C GLY A 68 1.78 1.98 6.02
N ILE A 69 2.81 2.79 5.83
CA ILE A 69 3.36 3.68 6.86
C ILE A 69 2.86 5.10 6.61
N SER A 70 2.36 5.78 7.65
CA SER A 70 1.89 7.15 7.45
C SER A 70 3.03 8.07 6.99
N GLY A 71 2.71 9.02 6.11
CA GLY A 71 3.65 10.06 5.72
C GLY A 71 4.20 10.85 6.93
N ARG A 72 3.45 10.91 8.05
CA ARG A 72 3.89 11.53 9.31
C ARG A 72 5.07 10.79 9.95
N LEU A 73 5.08 9.46 9.93
CA LEU A 73 6.20 8.65 10.45
C LEU A 73 7.43 8.74 9.54
N LEU A 74 7.25 8.72 8.22
CA LEU A 74 8.36 8.92 7.26
C LEU A 74 8.98 10.32 7.36
N GLN A 75 8.17 11.35 7.63
CA GLN A 75 8.65 12.70 7.92
C GLN A 75 9.46 12.78 9.23
N ASN A 76 9.13 11.99 10.25
CA ASN A 76 9.96 11.90 11.45
C ASN A 76 11.32 11.28 11.15
N LEU A 77 11.34 10.21 10.36
CA LEU A 77 12.57 9.54 9.94
C LEU A 77 13.51 10.48 9.16
N ALA A 78 12.94 11.32 8.29
CA ALA A 78 13.69 12.32 7.51
C ALA A 78 14.49 13.29 8.40
N LYS A 79 14.03 13.58 9.62
CA LYS A 79 14.69 14.53 10.55
C LYS A 79 16.06 14.06 11.03
N TYR A 80 16.36 12.78 10.87
CA TYR A 80 17.63 12.18 11.27
C TYR A 80 18.67 12.17 10.16
N ILE A 81 18.31 12.60 8.95
CA ILE A 81 19.26 12.85 7.85
C ILE A 81 20.15 14.05 8.24
N PRO A 82 21.47 13.89 8.37
CA PRO A 82 22.36 15.01 8.66
C PRO A 82 22.42 15.98 7.49
N GLU A 83 22.48 17.28 7.79
CA GLU A 83 22.75 18.30 6.78
C GLU A 83 24.22 18.26 6.33
N GLY A 84 24.47 18.36 5.03
CA GLY A 84 25.82 18.32 4.44
C GLY A 84 26.46 16.91 4.42
N GLY A 85 27.70 16.80 3.94
CA GLY A 85 28.40 15.53 3.81
C GLY A 85 27.97 14.70 2.59
N GLU A 86 28.50 13.48 2.44
CA GLU A 86 28.26 12.61 1.28
C GLU A 86 26.78 12.23 1.09
N LEU A 87 25.96 12.32 2.15
CA LEU A 87 24.55 11.94 2.13
C LEU A 87 23.63 13.12 1.76
N SER A 88 24.17 14.34 1.61
CA SER A 88 23.41 15.56 1.33
C SER A 88 23.16 15.85 -0.15
N GLU A 89 23.71 15.03 -1.05
CA GLU A 89 23.46 15.11 -2.49
C GLU A 89 22.11 14.48 -2.89
N ASP A 90 21.51 13.69 -2.00
CA ASP A 90 20.19 13.09 -2.22
C ASP A 90 19.11 14.10 -1.84
N GLU A 91 18.19 14.42 -2.76
CA GLU A 91 17.01 15.19 -2.37
C GLU A 91 16.17 14.34 -1.42
N PRO A 92 15.78 14.85 -0.23
CA PRO A 92 14.88 14.12 0.64
C PRO A 92 13.57 13.88 -0.12
N LEU A 93 13.10 12.62 -0.10
CA LEU A 93 11.82 12.24 -0.72
C LEU A 93 10.73 13.23 -0.28
N SER A 94 10.08 13.87 -1.25
CA SER A 94 8.99 14.80 -1.00
C SER A 94 7.73 13.99 -0.71
N PHE A 95 7.36 13.90 0.57
CA PHE A 95 6.13 13.23 1.00
C PHE A 95 4.97 14.25 0.99
N ASP A 96 4.15 14.24 -0.05
CA ASP A 96 3.00 15.14 -0.18
C ASP A 96 1.84 14.69 0.73
N ARG A 97 1.25 15.61 1.50
CA ARG A 97 0.44 15.26 2.70
C ARG A 97 -0.90 14.57 2.42
N GLU A 98 -1.37 14.51 1.18
CA GLU A 98 -2.79 14.23 0.88
C GLU A 98 -3.07 12.83 0.30
N SER A 99 -2.08 11.95 0.11
CA SER A 99 -2.27 10.69 -0.65
C SER A 99 -1.69 9.40 -0.02
N PHE A 100 -1.52 9.31 1.30
CA PHE A 100 -0.93 8.12 1.93
C PHE A 100 -2.00 7.11 2.39
N ILE A 101 -1.81 5.84 2.00
CA ILE A 101 -2.70 4.70 2.26
C ILE A 101 -2.28 3.91 3.53
N GLY A 102 -1.36 4.47 4.34
CA GLY A 102 -0.80 3.78 5.51
C GLY A 102 -1.59 3.92 6.82
N LEU A 103 -1.22 3.09 7.81
CA LEU A 103 -1.70 3.13 9.19
C LEU A 103 -1.49 4.54 9.77
N ASP A 104 -2.49 5.39 9.64
CA ASP A 104 -2.47 6.73 10.23
C ASP A 104 -2.40 6.58 11.76
N PRO A 105 -1.36 7.11 12.43
CA PRO A 105 -1.25 7.02 13.88
C PRO A 105 -2.39 7.83 14.50
N ILE A 106 -3.34 7.12 15.11
CA ILE A 106 -4.52 7.72 15.74
C ILE A 106 -4.16 8.30 17.10
N THR A 107 -3.22 7.68 17.84
CA THR A 107 -2.71 8.28 19.06
C THR A 107 -1.52 9.20 18.75
N PRO A 108 -1.50 10.44 19.26
CA PRO A 108 -0.34 11.30 19.19
C PRO A 108 0.88 10.67 19.87
N ALA A 109 2.02 10.66 19.18
CA ALA A 109 3.27 10.14 19.75
C ALA A 109 3.87 11.05 20.85
N GLU A 110 3.37 12.27 21.06
CA GLU A 110 3.89 13.19 22.07
C GLU A 110 2.73 13.90 22.80
N GLY A 111 2.94 14.24 24.07
CA GLY A 111 2.03 14.97 24.94
C GLY A 111 1.36 14.12 26.03
N ASP A 112 0.29 14.67 26.60
CA ASP A 112 -0.51 14.07 27.67
C ASP A 112 -1.79 13.45 27.10
N VAL A 113 -1.69 12.20 26.63
CA VAL A 113 -2.83 11.46 26.05
C VAL A 113 -3.69 10.93 27.19
N ASN A 114 -5.02 11.06 27.11
CA ASN A 114 -5.93 10.37 28.02
C ASN A 114 -6.58 9.19 27.31
N ALA A 115 -6.50 8.01 27.92
CA ALA A 115 -7.11 6.79 27.44
C ALA A 115 -8.37 6.42 28.22
N LEU A 116 -9.35 5.81 27.55
CA LEU A 116 -10.50 5.19 28.19
C LEU A 116 -10.27 3.68 28.33
N VAL A 117 -10.37 3.14 29.55
CA VAL A 117 -10.24 1.71 29.81
C VAL A 117 -11.56 1.16 30.33
N LEU A 118 -12.18 0.25 29.57
CA LEU A 118 -13.43 -0.41 29.91
C LEU A 118 -13.15 -1.86 30.34
N ILE A 119 -13.18 -2.10 31.65
CA ILE A 119 -13.10 -3.46 32.21
C ILE A 119 -14.40 -4.17 31.89
N THR A 120 -14.34 -5.18 31.02
CA THR A 120 -15.49 -5.84 30.42
C THR A 120 -15.64 -7.25 30.97
N GLU A 121 -16.60 -7.45 31.87
CA GLU A 121 -16.96 -8.75 32.44
C GLU A 121 -18.20 -9.33 31.77
N PHE A 122 -18.38 -10.64 31.85
CA PHE A 122 -19.54 -11.36 31.30
C PHE A 122 -20.29 -12.11 32.41
N GLU A 123 -21.49 -12.62 32.12
CA GLU A 123 -22.24 -13.42 33.08
C GLU A 123 -21.40 -14.61 33.61
N ASN A 124 -20.67 -15.27 32.70
CA ASN A 124 -19.91 -16.48 32.95
C ASN A 124 -18.39 -16.29 33.11
N TYR A 125 -17.86 -15.09 32.86
CA TYR A 125 -16.44 -14.75 33.03
C TYR A 125 -16.29 -13.43 33.80
N LYS A 126 -15.60 -13.47 34.93
CA LYS A 126 -15.44 -12.31 35.82
C LYS A 126 -14.00 -12.20 36.30
N PHE A 127 -13.54 -10.98 36.49
CA PHE A 127 -12.28 -10.70 37.15
C PHE A 127 -12.44 -10.78 38.68
N THR A 128 -11.34 -11.08 39.36
CA THR A 128 -11.31 -10.87 40.81
C THR A 128 -11.37 -9.38 41.16
N GLU A 129 -11.97 -9.03 42.30
CA GLU A 129 -11.92 -7.65 42.82
C GLU A 129 -10.48 -7.18 43.06
N GLN A 130 -9.57 -8.10 43.38
CA GLN A 130 -8.15 -7.82 43.53
C GLN A 130 -7.55 -7.34 42.20
N PHE A 131 -7.78 -8.08 41.10
CA PHE A 131 -7.33 -7.66 39.76
C PHE A 131 -7.85 -6.28 39.38
N LYS A 132 -9.14 -6.00 39.58
CA LYS A 132 -9.73 -4.70 39.24
C LYS A 132 -9.09 -3.56 40.04
N ASN A 133 -8.80 -3.76 41.32
CA ASN A 133 -8.11 -2.76 42.15
C ASN A 133 -6.65 -2.59 41.75
N ASP A 134 -5.96 -3.69 41.45
CA ASP A 134 -4.56 -3.67 41.01
C ASP A 134 -4.42 -2.99 39.65
N LEU A 135 -5.33 -3.24 38.70
CA LEU A 135 -5.32 -2.58 37.41
C LEU A 135 -5.55 -1.07 37.58
N LYS A 136 -6.54 -0.68 38.39
CA LYS A 136 -6.85 0.72 38.69
C LYS A 136 -5.70 1.51 39.30
N THR A 137 -4.89 0.85 40.12
CA THR A 137 -3.76 1.50 40.81
C THR A 137 -2.47 1.46 39.98
N ARG A 138 -2.29 0.46 39.10
CA ARG A 138 -1.02 0.24 38.38
C ARG A 138 -0.97 0.77 36.96
N ILE A 139 -2.03 0.66 36.15
CA ILE A 139 -1.92 0.90 34.69
C ILE A 139 -1.39 2.30 34.35
N PHE A 140 -1.84 3.30 35.11
CA PHE A 140 -1.42 4.69 34.96
C PHE A 140 -0.50 5.17 36.09
N ALA A 141 0.21 4.28 36.78
CA ALA A 141 1.18 4.69 37.78
C ALA A 141 2.37 5.42 37.11
N ASN A 142 2.86 6.48 37.74
CA ASN A 142 4.01 7.24 37.23
C ASN A 142 5.30 6.46 37.47
N ASP A 143 6.23 6.54 36.54
CA ASP A 143 7.59 6.08 36.83
C ASP A 143 8.27 6.96 37.91
N PRO A 144 8.98 6.37 38.90
CA PRO A 144 9.57 7.12 40.01
C PRO A 144 10.59 8.19 39.59
N LYS A 145 11.23 8.04 38.42
CA LYS A 145 12.16 9.03 37.84
C LYS A 145 11.48 10.37 37.55
N TRP A 146 10.16 10.34 37.34
CA TRP A 146 9.37 11.50 36.88
C TRP A 146 8.37 12.00 37.92
N ASP A 147 8.28 11.39 39.10
CA ASP A 147 7.42 11.85 40.20
C ASP A 147 8.09 13.00 40.99
N THR A 148 7.67 14.24 40.72
CA THR A 148 8.12 15.43 41.46
C THR A 148 7.24 15.77 42.67
N THR A 149 6.25 14.93 43.02
CA THR A 149 5.24 15.19 44.06
C THR A 149 5.39 14.28 45.29
N ALA A 150 6.61 14.12 45.79
CA ALA A 150 6.85 13.43 47.06
C ALA A 150 6.84 14.38 48.27
N GLU A 151 5.71 15.04 48.52
CA GLU A 151 5.23 15.25 49.90
C GLU A 151 3.83 14.66 50.03
N GLY A 152 3.75 13.34 49.85
CA GLY A 152 2.67 12.50 50.33
C GLY A 152 1.44 12.40 49.43
N GLN A 153 1.48 11.48 48.45
CA GLN A 153 0.40 10.53 48.13
C GLN A 153 0.70 9.60 46.92
N ALA A 154 1.96 9.31 46.59
CA ALA A 154 2.23 8.22 45.66
C ALA A 154 1.96 6.88 46.35
N GLU A 155 0.90 6.18 45.97
CA GLU A 155 0.75 4.76 46.26
C GLU A 155 1.96 4.05 45.64
N SER A 156 2.71 3.32 46.46
CA SER A 156 4.00 2.75 46.08
C SER A 156 3.85 1.77 44.91
N LEU A 157 4.54 2.05 43.80
CA LEU A 157 4.75 1.12 42.69
C LEU A 157 5.32 -0.24 43.17
N PRO A 158 5.08 -1.34 42.42
CA PRO A 158 5.87 -2.55 42.52
C PRO A 158 7.38 -2.27 42.30
N SER A 159 8.25 -3.15 42.78
CA SER A 159 9.71 -3.00 42.65
C SER A 159 10.18 -2.85 41.20
N VAL A 160 11.37 -2.26 40.99
CA VAL A 160 12.10 -2.20 39.70
C VAL A 160 12.19 -3.57 39.00
N GLU A 161 12.04 -4.66 39.76
CA GLU A 161 11.92 -6.05 39.29
C GLU A 161 10.61 -6.35 38.52
N SER A 162 9.87 -5.35 38.05
CA SER A 162 8.64 -5.53 37.28
C SER A 162 8.66 -4.85 35.90
N TYR A 163 9.71 -4.10 35.57
CA TYR A 163 9.89 -3.51 34.24
C TYR A 163 9.94 -4.59 33.13
N PRO A 164 9.60 -4.29 31.88
CA PRO A 164 8.78 -3.15 31.42
C PRO A 164 7.29 -3.26 31.80
N LYS A 165 6.86 -4.30 32.53
CA LYS A 165 5.47 -4.65 32.85
C LYS A 165 4.93 -3.98 34.13
N ASP A 166 5.56 -2.90 34.57
CA ASP A 166 5.21 -2.17 35.79
C ASP A 166 3.91 -1.37 35.62
N SER A 167 3.81 -0.61 34.53
CA SER A 167 2.67 0.25 34.18
C SER A 167 2.74 0.67 32.69
N LEU A 168 1.59 0.93 32.07
CA LEU A 168 1.51 1.46 30.71
C LEU A 168 2.11 2.87 30.65
N ARG A 169 1.73 3.74 31.60
CA ARG A 169 2.25 5.11 31.68
C ARG A 169 3.77 5.13 31.88
N GLY A 170 4.27 4.40 32.88
CA GLY A 170 5.70 4.37 33.19
C GLY A 170 6.54 3.86 32.02
N TYR A 171 6.08 2.81 31.33
CA TYR A 171 6.74 2.30 30.13
C TYR A 171 6.92 3.39 29.07
N TYR A 172 5.82 4.03 28.64
CA TYR A 172 5.86 5.02 27.58
C TYR A 172 6.53 6.33 27.98
N GLN A 173 6.47 6.71 29.27
CA GLN A 173 7.27 7.82 29.79
C GLN A 173 8.78 7.56 29.67
N ARG A 174 9.23 6.33 29.96
CA ARG A 174 10.65 5.95 29.78
C ARG A 174 11.00 5.85 28.29
N ALA A 175 10.21 5.09 27.53
CA ALA A 175 10.46 4.82 26.11
C ALA A 175 10.56 6.11 25.28
N SER A 176 9.68 7.07 25.54
CA SER A 176 9.62 8.35 24.84
C SER A 176 10.53 9.45 25.42
N TYR A 177 11.36 9.14 26.42
CA TYR A 177 12.18 10.10 27.15
C TYR A 177 11.36 11.25 27.79
N GLY A 178 10.14 10.93 28.24
CA GLY A 178 9.21 11.85 28.89
C GLY A 178 8.36 12.67 27.91
N LYS A 179 8.44 12.41 26.60
CA LYS A 179 7.65 13.11 25.59
C LYS A 179 6.19 12.67 25.55
N LEU A 180 5.91 11.40 25.84
CA LEU A 180 4.57 10.82 25.87
C LEU A 180 4.22 10.41 27.30
N LYS A 181 3.05 10.82 27.74
CA LYS A 181 2.48 10.41 29.01
C LYS A 181 1.04 9.96 28.80
N ILE A 182 0.80 8.67 28.98
CA ILE A 182 -0.54 8.09 28.88
C ILE A 182 -1.21 8.16 30.25
N ASN A 183 -2.32 8.87 30.30
CA ASN A 183 -3.22 8.96 31.44
C ASN A 183 -4.52 8.25 31.08
N GLY A 184 -5.49 8.24 31.99
CA GLY A 184 -6.80 7.73 31.59
C GLY A 184 -7.78 7.54 32.72
N GLU A 185 -8.96 7.13 32.29
CA GLU A 185 -10.10 6.79 33.12
C GLU A 185 -10.36 5.28 33.00
N ILE A 186 -10.83 4.68 34.10
CA ILE A 186 -11.12 3.24 34.15
C ILE A 186 -12.57 3.07 34.60
N SER A 187 -13.39 2.54 33.70
CA SER A 187 -14.77 2.16 33.99
C SER A 187 -14.92 0.63 33.98
N SER A 188 -16.04 0.15 34.53
CA SER A 188 -16.35 -1.28 34.60
C SER A 188 -17.72 -1.52 34.01
N PHE A 189 -17.80 -2.49 33.11
CA PHE A 189 -18.99 -2.93 32.44
C PHE A 189 -19.18 -4.43 32.67
N VAL A 190 -20.40 -4.83 33.02
CA VAL A 190 -20.80 -6.24 33.12
C VAL A 190 -21.83 -6.50 32.04
N SER A 191 -21.44 -7.27 31.02
CA SER A 191 -22.30 -7.60 29.91
C SER A 191 -23.59 -8.30 30.37
N PRO A 192 -24.75 -7.96 29.77
CA PRO A 192 -26.00 -8.68 29.98
C PRO A 192 -26.02 -10.08 29.32
N HIS A 193 -24.97 -10.43 28.58
CA HIS A 193 -24.86 -11.67 27.82
C HIS A 193 -23.67 -12.52 28.30
N THR A 194 -23.69 -13.82 27.98
CA THR A 194 -22.52 -14.68 28.17
C THR A 194 -21.47 -14.34 27.13
N ARG A 195 -20.20 -14.64 27.41
CA ARG A 195 -19.11 -14.41 26.44
C ARG A 195 -19.37 -15.10 25.10
N GLU A 196 -19.87 -16.34 25.13
CA GLU A 196 -20.21 -17.13 23.93
C GLU A 196 -21.42 -16.57 23.18
N TRP A 197 -22.23 -15.72 23.81
CA TRP A 197 -23.33 -15.08 23.10
C TRP A 197 -22.76 -14.17 22.02
N TYR A 198 -21.75 -13.35 22.32
CA TYR A 198 -21.05 -12.52 21.33
C TYR A 198 -20.30 -13.33 20.27
N GLU A 199 -20.30 -14.67 20.36
CA GLU A 199 -19.72 -15.50 19.31
C GLU A 199 -20.69 -15.77 18.14
N HIS A 200 -21.92 -15.25 18.19
CA HIS A 200 -22.93 -15.40 17.15
C HIS A 200 -22.62 -14.50 15.94
N GLY A 201 -22.31 -15.10 14.78
CA GLY A 201 -22.00 -14.33 13.56
C GLY A 201 -21.02 -15.06 12.65
N ASP A 202 -20.57 -14.38 11.60
CA ASP A 202 -19.51 -14.90 10.73
C ASP A 202 -18.25 -15.08 11.58
N LEU A 203 -17.73 -16.31 11.67
CA LEU A 203 -16.56 -16.63 12.49
C LEU A 203 -15.26 -16.11 11.86
N ASP A 204 -15.34 -15.68 10.60
CA ASP A 204 -14.23 -15.14 9.82
C ASP A 204 -14.05 -13.62 10.01
N ALA A 205 -15.01 -12.93 10.64
CA ALA A 205 -14.87 -11.52 11.02
C ALA A 205 -14.40 -11.45 12.49
N PHE A 206 -13.19 -10.96 12.70
CA PHE A 206 -12.57 -10.70 14.00
C PHE A 206 -13.26 -9.59 14.82
N ASP A 207 -14.55 -9.33 14.61
CA ASP A 207 -15.22 -8.15 15.13
C ASP A 207 -16.12 -8.47 16.34
N ASN A 208 -15.92 -7.72 17.43
CA ASN A 208 -16.75 -7.74 18.64
C ASN A 208 -17.51 -6.41 18.79
N GLU A 209 -17.84 -5.74 17.69
CA GLU A 209 -18.53 -4.44 17.65
C GLU A 209 -19.74 -4.35 18.59
N GLU A 210 -20.60 -5.37 18.65
CA GLU A 210 -21.75 -5.40 19.56
C GLU A 210 -21.35 -5.33 21.05
N LEU A 211 -20.26 -6.01 21.43
CA LEU A 211 -19.73 -5.94 22.79
C LEU A 211 -19.19 -4.53 23.09
N TYR A 212 -18.48 -3.94 22.14
CA TYR A 212 -17.92 -2.59 22.28
C TYR A 212 -19.02 -1.55 22.41
N LEU A 213 -20.09 -1.68 21.61
CA LEU A 213 -21.29 -0.85 21.69
C LEU A 213 -21.96 -0.96 23.07
N ASP A 214 -22.20 -2.16 23.57
CA ASP A 214 -22.82 -2.35 24.89
C ASP A 214 -22.00 -1.70 26.02
N ALA A 215 -20.67 -1.92 25.99
CA ALA A 215 -19.75 -1.40 26.99
C ALA A 215 -19.64 0.13 26.95
N VAL A 216 -19.56 0.72 25.75
CA VAL A 216 -19.51 2.17 25.55
C VAL A 216 -20.85 2.81 25.96
N ASN A 217 -21.99 2.23 25.59
CA ASN A 217 -23.31 2.71 26.01
C ASN A 217 -23.40 2.77 27.53
N SER A 218 -22.96 1.72 28.23
CA SER A 218 -22.95 1.71 29.69
C SER A 218 -22.09 2.83 30.28
N TRP A 219 -20.95 3.14 29.67
CA TRP A 219 -20.11 4.25 30.11
C TRP A 219 -20.78 5.61 29.86
N VAL A 220 -21.39 5.81 28.68
CA VAL A 220 -22.11 7.07 28.38
C VAL A 220 -23.28 7.29 29.33
N GLU A 221 -24.03 6.24 29.65
CA GLU A 221 -25.11 6.33 30.65
C GLU A 221 -24.60 6.80 32.01
N ASP A 222 -23.43 6.31 32.44
CA ASP A 222 -22.82 6.71 33.71
C ASP A 222 -22.33 8.16 33.68
N VAL A 223 -21.69 8.59 32.58
CA VAL A 223 -21.27 9.99 32.38
C VAL A 223 -22.48 10.92 32.41
N LEU A 224 -23.54 10.59 31.67
CA LEU A 224 -24.73 11.44 31.61
C LEU A 224 -25.48 11.50 32.93
N LYS A 225 -25.37 10.52 33.84
CA LYS A 225 -25.94 10.62 35.20
C LYS A 225 -25.31 11.74 36.02
N GLU A 226 -24.09 12.16 35.68
CA GLU A 226 -23.37 13.24 36.36
C GLU A 226 -23.70 14.64 35.81
N HIS A 227 -24.39 14.72 34.66
CA HIS A 227 -24.79 15.98 34.04
C HIS A 227 -25.83 16.72 34.91
N ASP A 228 -25.53 17.98 35.25
CA ASP A 228 -26.43 18.88 35.97
C ASP A 228 -27.11 19.83 34.97
N GLU A 229 -28.37 19.55 34.63
CA GLU A 229 -29.19 20.32 33.68
C GLU A 229 -29.30 21.83 34.00
N SER A 230 -28.87 22.28 35.20
CA SER A 230 -28.82 23.70 35.56
C SER A 230 -27.60 24.46 35.02
N ASP A 231 -26.61 23.77 34.45
CA ASP A 231 -25.42 24.37 33.84
C ASP A 231 -25.66 25.01 32.46
N GLY A 232 -26.84 24.73 31.87
CA GLY A 232 -27.29 25.28 30.60
C GLY A 232 -26.74 24.58 29.35
N LYS A 233 -26.07 23.43 29.50
CA LYS A 233 -25.60 22.58 28.40
C LYS A 233 -26.63 21.52 28.05
N THR A 234 -26.64 21.12 26.78
CA THR A 234 -27.31 19.89 26.34
C THR A 234 -26.51 18.66 26.76
N ASP A 235 -27.15 17.50 26.84
CA ASP A 235 -26.44 16.23 27.13
C ASP A 235 -25.32 15.95 26.11
N LEU A 236 -25.53 16.33 24.84
CA LEU A 236 -24.54 16.17 23.79
C LEU A 236 -23.34 17.11 24.00
N GLU A 237 -23.57 18.38 24.33
CA GLU A 237 -22.49 19.34 24.64
C GLU A 237 -21.69 18.92 25.87
N TYR A 238 -22.35 18.39 26.91
CA TYR A 238 -21.68 17.86 28.10
C TYR A 238 -20.85 16.60 27.77
N LEU A 239 -21.39 15.69 26.96
CA LEU A 239 -20.70 14.49 26.52
C LEU A 239 -19.49 14.82 25.64
N ASP A 240 -19.63 15.73 24.68
CA ASP A 240 -18.53 16.17 23.80
C ASP A 240 -17.43 16.89 24.60
N GLU A 241 -17.78 17.70 25.60
CA GLU A 241 -16.79 18.30 26.51
C GLU A 241 -16.05 17.23 27.34
N ARG A 242 -16.72 16.15 27.73
CA ARG A 242 -16.04 15.03 28.40
C ARG A 242 -15.09 14.32 27.44
N LEU A 243 -15.54 14.03 26.21
CA LEU A 243 -14.80 13.32 25.18
C LEU A 243 -13.61 14.13 24.64
N SER A 244 -13.69 15.45 24.63
CA SER A 244 -12.58 16.33 24.21
C SER A 244 -11.33 16.16 25.06
N SER A 245 -11.44 15.58 26.27
CA SER A 245 -10.28 15.26 27.08
C SER A 245 -9.51 14.02 26.59
N PHE A 246 -10.10 13.20 25.73
CA PHE A 246 -9.52 12.00 25.13
C PHE A 246 -9.13 12.18 23.65
N ASP A 247 -9.11 13.42 23.16
CA ASP A 247 -8.69 13.82 21.81
C ASP A 247 -7.64 14.93 21.94
N GLN A 248 -6.38 14.53 22.07
CA GLN A 248 -5.28 15.42 22.37
C GLN A 248 -4.79 16.20 21.14
N ASP A 249 -4.91 15.66 19.93
CA ASP A 249 -4.50 16.36 18.70
C ASP A 249 -5.65 17.05 17.93
N HIS A 250 -6.85 17.00 18.50
CA HIS A 250 -8.05 17.73 18.05
C HIS A 250 -8.53 17.30 16.66
N ASP A 251 -8.41 16.01 16.37
CA ASP A 251 -8.84 15.42 15.11
C ASP A 251 -10.28 14.84 15.18
N MET A 252 -10.95 15.01 16.33
CA MET A 252 -12.28 14.46 16.65
C MET A 252 -12.30 12.93 16.75
N ARG A 253 -11.14 12.29 16.93
CA ARG A 253 -11.02 10.87 17.22
C ARG A 253 -10.58 10.68 18.67
N ILE A 254 -11.07 9.62 19.28
CA ILE A 254 -10.61 9.22 20.61
C ILE A 254 -9.24 8.58 20.47
N ASP A 255 -8.22 9.19 21.09
CA ASP A 255 -6.82 8.83 20.96
C ASP A 255 -6.60 7.34 21.27
N ALA A 256 -7.14 6.87 22.40
CA ALA A 256 -6.95 5.51 22.89
C ALA A 256 -8.13 4.99 23.72
N CYS A 257 -8.68 3.85 23.32
CA CYS A 257 -9.70 3.12 24.09
C CYS A 257 -9.34 1.63 24.20
N TYR A 258 -9.42 1.08 25.41
CA TYR A 258 -9.07 -0.32 25.69
C TYR A 258 -10.23 -1.06 26.30
N PHE A 259 -10.52 -2.25 25.77
CA PHE A 259 -11.49 -3.20 26.32
C PHE A 259 -10.74 -4.34 26.99
N ALA A 260 -10.63 -4.31 28.32
CA ALA A 260 -10.03 -5.40 29.10
C ALA A 260 -11.10 -6.48 29.35
N CYS A 261 -11.13 -7.52 28.52
CA CYS A 261 -12.20 -8.51 28.50
C CYS A 261 -11.90 -9.72 29.40
N ALA A 262 -12.85 -10.10 30.24
CA ALA A 262 -12.72 -11.24 31.15
C ALA A 262 -12.72 -12.60 30.42
N GLY A 263 -11.86 -13.51 30.90
CA GLY A 263 -11.69 -14.88 30.42
C GLY A 263 -10.49 -15.05 29.48
N GLY A 264 -10.06 -16.29 29.26
CA GLY A 264 -8.78 -16.57 28.60
C GLY A 264 -8.74 -16.44 27.10
N ASN A 265 -7.54 -16.23 26.57
CA ASN A 265 -7.25 -16.24 25.15
C ASN A 265 -7.60 -17.61 24.52
N THR A 266 -8.35 -17.59 23.41
CA THR A 266 -8.83 -18.82 22.74
C THR A 266 -7.92 -19.33 21.62
N GLY A 267 -6.76 -18.70 21.43
CA GLY A 267 -5.75 -19.09 20.46
C GLY A 267 -5.49 -18.00 19.42
N TRP A 268 -4.35 -18.15 18.74
CA TRP A 268 -3.90 -17.22 17.71
C TRP A 268 -4.92 -17.10 16.58
N GLY A 269 -5.24 -15.86 16.19
CA GLY A 269 -6.24 -15.60 15.14
C GLY A 269 -7.65 -16.05 15.53
N SER A 270 -8.00 -16.03 16.82
CA SER A 270 -9.39 -16.24 17.27
C SER A 270 -10.05 -14.93 17.71
N ARG A 271 -11.38 -14.91 17.78
CA ARG A 271 -12.18 -13.76 18.27
C ARG A 271 -11.75 -13.23 19.64
N TRP A 272 -11.20 -14.09 20.49
CA TRP A 272 -10.66 -13.70 21.80
C TRP A 272 -9.14 -13.78 21.85
N TRP A 273 -8.51 -13.32 20.78
CA TRP A 273 -7.14 -12.85 20.76
C TRP A 273 -7.12 -11.38 21.16
N SER A 274 -5.96 -10.85 21.56
CA SER A 274 -5.76 -9.41 21.75
C SER A 274 -5.38 -8.80 20.42
N TYR A 275 -6.04 -7.72 20.02
CA TYR A 275 -5.78 -7.06 18.74
C TYR A 275 -6.33 -5.63 18.79
N ARG A 276 -5.72 -4.78 17.96
CA ARG A 276 -6.31 -3.52 17.53
C ARG A 276 -7.47 -3.79 16.57
N ALA A 277 -8.66 -3.28 16.86
CA ALA A 277 -9.79 -3.31 15.96
C ALA A 277 -10.08 -1.91 15.39
N ALA A 278 -10.52 -1.85 14.14
CA ALA A 278 -11.10 -0.65 13.57
C ALA A 278 -12.57 -0.57 13.99
N SER A 279 -12.95 0.42 14.81
CA SER A 279 -14.35 0.58 15.23
C SER A 279 -15.11 1.53 14.31
N LYS A 280 -16.38 1.19 14.07
CA LYS A 280 -17.35 2.07 13.42
C LYS A 280 -18.25 2.84 14.41
N ILE A 281 -17.80 2.99 15.66
CA ILE A 281 -18.58 3.58 16.73
C ILE A 281 -18.31 5.09 16.82
N ARG A 282 -19.38 5.87 16.93
CA ARG A 282 -19.35 7.28 17.32
C ARG A 282 -19.97 7.48 18.68
N ILE A 283 -19.38 8.38 19.45
CA ILE A 283 -19.85 8.78 20.78
C ILE A 283 -20.00 10.30 20.72
N GLY A 284 -21.24 10.80 20.72
CA GLY A 284 -21.47 12.21 20.43
C GLY A 284 -20.90 12.62 19.06
N SER A 285 -20.08 13.66 19.04
CA SER A 285 -19.37 14.13 17.84
C SER A 285 -18.04 13.40 17.56
N TYR A 286 -17.58 12.54 18.47
CA TYR A 286 -16.27 11.90 18.40
C TYR A 286 -16.32 10.50 17.79
N GLN A 287 -15.27 10.14 17.04
CA GLN A 287 -15.10 8.80 16.49
C GLN A 287 -14.22 7.94 17.41
N LEU A 288 -14.70 6.73 17.73
CA LEU A 288 -13.89 5.71 18.38
C LEU A 288 -13.07 4.95 17.33
N SER A 289 -12.05 5.59 16.80
CA SER A 289 -11.23 5.01 15.72
C SER A 289 -10.18 4.02 16.22
N SER A 290 -9.73 4.19 17.47
CA SER A 290 -8.74 3.34 18.13
C SER A 290 -9.37 2.52 19.23
N LEU A 291 -9.52 1.22 19.01
CA LEU A 291 -9.86 0.30 20.08
C LEU A 291 -8.90 -0.88 20.10
N VAL A 292 -8.54 -1.31 21.30
CA VAL A 292 -7.81 -2.56 21.52
C VAL A 292 -8.63 -3.44 22.42
N GLN A 293 -8.85 -4.66 21.97
CA GLN A 293 -9.29 -5.72 22.85
C GLN A 293 -8.09 -6.34 23.54
N VAL A 294 -8.11 -6.38 24.87
CA VAL A 294 -7.08 -7.02 25.68
C VAL A 294 -7.69 -8.23 26.37
N VAL A 295 -7.14 -9.41 26.09
CA VAL A 295 -7.52 -10.69 26.69
C VAL A 295 -6.29 -11.33 27.34
N ASP A 296 -6.48 -11.99 28.49
CA ASP A 296 -5.41 -12.72 29.20
C ASP A 296 -4.73 -13.77 28.31
N SER A 297 -3.42 -13.64 28.12
CA SER A 297 -2.59 -14.54 27.31
C SER A 297 -2.36 -15.92 27.95
N ILE A 298 -2.59 -16.11 29.25
CA ILE A 298 -2.14 -17.30 30.00
C ILE A 298 -3.24 -18.33 30.30
N SER A 299 -4.53 -17.97 30.29
CA SER A 299 -5.58 -18.95 30.64
C SER A 299 -5.98 -19.87 29.47
N LYS A 300 -5.12 -20.88 29.23
CA LYS A 300 -5.58 -22.16 28.66
C LYS A 300 -6.68 -22.73 29.56
N ALA A 301 -7.91 -22.69 29.06
CA ALA A 301 -9.02 -23.54 29.49
C ALA A 301 -9.24 -23.64 31.02
N GLY A 302 -9.85 -22.61 31.60
CA GLY A 302 -10.67 -22.78 32.81
C GLY A 302 -9.96 -23.24 34.09
N VAL A 303 -8.65 -23.00 34.23
CA VAL A 303 -7.96 -23.18 35.52
C VAL A 303 -7.91 -21.84 36.23
N SER A 304 -8.78 -21.68 37.23
CA SER A 304 -8.73 -20.61 38.21
C SER A 304 -7.29 -20.40 38.73
N GLY A 305 -6.76 -19.18 38.66
CA GLY A 305 -5.73 -18.80 39.63
C GLY A 305 -4.66 -17.77 39.30
N LYS A 306 -4.62 -17.11 38.13
CA LYS A 306 -3.66 -16.02 37.89
C LYS A 306 -4.22 -14.94 36.96
N ASP A 307 -5.17 -14.14 37.47
CA ASP A 307 -5.46 -12.82 36.90
C ASP A 307 -4.33 -11.88 37.36
N ASP A 308 -3.14 -11.96 36.75
CA ASP A 308 -2.03 -11.05 37.07
C ASP A 308 -2.09 -9.83 36.14
N VAL A 309 -2.18 -8.65 36.75
CA VAL A 309 -2.19 -7.37 36.03
C VAL A 309 -0.92 -7.20 35.19
N ALA A 310 0.21 -7.78 35.58
CA ALA A 310 1.46 -7.70 34.81
C ALA A 310 1.33 -8.30 33.40
N ASP A 311 0.60 -9.41 33.24
CA ASP A 311 0.41 -10.09 31.95
C ASP A 311 -0.50 -9.28 31.03
N TYR A 312 -1.51 -8.60 31.59
CA TYR A 312 -2.31 -7.63 30.85
C TYR A 312 -1.46 -6.44 30.41
N LEU A 313 -0.65 -5.86 31.31
CA LEU A 313 0.12 -4.65 31.02
C LEU A 313 1.09 -4.83 29.86
N GLU A 314 1.74 -5.98 29.74
CA GLU A 314 2.56 -6.33 28.57
C GLU A 314 1.77 -6.20 27.26
N THR A 315 0.54 -6.74 27.25
CA THR A 315 -0.33 -6.67 26.08
C THR A 315 -0.81 -5.24 25.82
N PHE A 316 -1.21 -4.51 26.86
CA PHE A 316 -1.55 -3.08 26.75
C PHE A 316 -0.40 -2.30 26.11
N ILE A 317 0.84 -2.55 26.54
CA ILE A 317 2.02 -1.86 26.02
C ILE A 317 2.25 -2.21 24.54
N HIS A 318 2.24 -3.49 24.17
CA HIS A 318 2.42 -3.90 22.78
C HIS A 318 1.37 -3.28 21.85
N GLU A 319 0.09 -3.43 22.18
CA GLU A 319 -1.02 -2.96 21.36
C GLU A 319 -1.08 -1.43 21.23
N THR A 320 -0.56 -0.72 22.24
CA THR A 320 -0.41 0.75 22.17
C THR A 320 0.62 1.15 21.12
N GLY A 321 1.60 0.30 20.79
CA GLY A 321 2.51 0.50 19.66
C GLY A 321 1.76 0.66 18.33
N HIS A 322 0.68 -0.11 18.13
CA HIS A 322 -0.15 0.00 16.93
C HIS A 322 -0.99 1.28 16.90
N PHE A 323 -1.45 1.78 18.05
CA PHE A 323 -2.10 3.10 18.10
C PHE A 323 -1.19 4.24 17.64
N LEU A 324 0.12 4.09 17.90
CA LEU A 324 1.17 5.00 17.47
C LEU A 324 1.63 4.78 16.02
N GLY A 325 1.01 3.83 15.30
CA GLY A 325 1.31 3.52 13.90
C GLY A 325 2.50 2.58 13.69
N LEU A 326 2.97 1.86 14.72
CA LEU A 326 4.00 0.83 14.58
C LEU A 326 3.39 -0.49 14.06
N VAL A 327 4.14 -1.21 13.24
CA VAL A 327 3.78 -2.53 12.73
C VAL A 327 4.38 -3.64 13.57
N ASP A 328 3.77 -4.82 13.53
CA ASP A 328 4.36 -6.02 14.11
C ASP A 328 5.61 -6.46 13.35
N TYR A 329 6.60 -6.94 14.11
CA TYR A 329 7.83 -7.46 13.54
C TYR A 329 7.84 -8.99 13.37
N TYR A 330 6.79 -9.69 13.81
CA TYR A 330 6.76 -11.14 13.80
C TYR A 330 5.85 -11.66 12.68
N SER A 331 6.21 -12.83 12.14
CA SER A 331 5.43 -13.45 11.07
C SER A 331 4.17 -14.13 11.60
N TYR A 332 3.05 -13.80 10.96
CA TYR A 332 1.75 -14.44 11.18
C TYR A 332 1.63 -15.83 10.54
N ASP A 333 2.62 -16.34 9.79
CA ASP A 333 2.55 -17.72 9.29
C ASP A 333 2.96 -18.73 10.37
N SER A 334 1.98 -19.44 10.93
CA SER A 334 2.20 -20.49 11.94
C SER A 334 3.21 -21.59 11.54
N ASN A 335 3.43 -21.83 10.24
CA ASN A 335 4.43 -22.78 9.74
C ASN A 335 5.84 -22.18 9.62
N LYS A 336 5.95 -20.86 9.49
CA LYS A 336 7.22 -20.09 9.45
C LYS A 336 7.55 -19.43 10.79
N SER A 337 6.65 -19.45 11.78
CA SER A 337 6.85 -19.00 13.17
C SER A 337 8.05 -19.67 13.90
N LYS A 338 8.64 -20.70 13.28
CA LYS A 338 9.85 -21.39 13.75
C LYS A 338 11.15 -20.87 13.12
N ASP A 339 11.09 -19.97 12.14
CA ASP A 339 12.23 -19.34 11.47
C ASP A 339 12.54 -17.97 12.12
N LYS A 340 12.75 -18.03 13.44
CA LYS A 340 12.62 -16.98 14.46
C LYS A 340 13.66 -15.85 14.42
N VAL A 341 13.41 -14.76 13.68
CA VAL A 341 14.01 -13.46 14.05
C VAL A 341 13.49 -13.11 15.45
N SER A 342 14.34 -12.93 16.46
CA SER A 342 13.93 -12.43 17.78
C SER A 342 14.76 -11.20 18.06
N THR A 343 14.14 -10.03 17.93
CA THR A 343 14.77 -8.74 18.19
C THR A 343 14.72 -8.37 19.67
N HIS A 344 13.90 -9.07 20.46
CA HIS A 344 13.58 -8.73 21.85
C HIS A 344 13.05 -7.29 22.01
N ALA A 345 12.51 -6.73 20.91
CA ALA A 345 11.82 -5.46 20.90
C ALA A 345 10.34 -5.68 21.24
N MET A 346 9.70 -4.65 21.78
CA MET A 346 8.29 -4.71 22.20
C MET A 346 7.34 -5.10 21.07
N MET A 347 7.56 -4.64 19.84
CA MET A 347 6.74 -5.00 18.66
C MET A 347 7.09 -6.37 18.04
N GLN A 348 8.00 -7.13 18.66
CA GLN A 348 8.37 -8.47 18.22
C GLN A 348 7.97 -9.55 19.22
N ASP A 349 8.57 -9.48 20.40
CA ASP A 349 8.51 -10.55 21.38
C ASP A 349 7.68 -10.13 22.61
N ASN A 350 7.13 -8.91 22.63
CA ASN A 350 6.47 -8.27 23.78
C ASN A 350 7.38 -8.07 25.00
N TYR A 351 8.69 -8.20 24.79
CA TYR A 351 9.72 -7.97 25.81
C TYR A 351 10.48 -6.68 25.53
N GLY A 352 11.05 -6.11 26.58
CA GLY A 352 12.06 -5.06 26.46
C GLY A 352 11.55 -3.69 26.02
N GLU A 353 12.48 -2.89 25.52
CA GLU A 353 12.29 -1.55 25.03
C GLU A 353 11.85 -1.52 23.55
N GLN A 354 11.26 -0.40 23.10
CA GLN A 354 11.09 -0.12 21.67
C GLN A 354 12.46 0.07 21.00
N ASP A 355 12.71 -0.57 19.86
CA ASP A 355 13.99 -0.47 19.16
C ASP A 355 14.22 0.94 18.59
N GLY A 356 15.47 1.25 18.28
CA GLY A 356 15.85 2.57 17.78
C GLY A 356 15.10 3.00 16.51
N PHE A 357 14.76 2.09 15.61
CA PHE A 357 14.05 2.41 14.37
C PHE A 357 12.60 2.80 14.66
N ALA A 358 11.89 2.03 15.50
CA ALA A 358 10.55 2.42 15.98
C ALA A 358 10.56 3.78 16.67
N LYS A 359 11.51 4.04 17.58
CA LYS A 359 11.59 5.33 18.26
C LYS A 359 11.96 6.49 17.33
N MET A 360 12.69 6.25 16.24
CA MET A 360 12.94 7.25 15.19
C MET A 360 11.69 7.55 14.38
N LEU A 361 10.91 6.53 13.99
CA LEU A 361 9.62 6.72 13.32
C LEU A 361 8.66 7.56 14.18
N LEU A 362 8.64 7.32 15.49
CA LEU A 362 7.83 8.09 16.44
C LEU A 362 8.42 9.48 16.77
N GLY A 363 9.64 9.76 16.32
CA GLY A 363 10.34 11.03 16.60
C GLY A 363 10.79 11.18 18.06
N TRP A 364 10.86 10.10 18.83
CA TRP A 364 11.22 10.14 20.24
C TRP A 364 12.70 10.35 20.49
N ILE A 365 13.55 9.85 19.60
CA ILE A 365 15.00 9.96 19.78
C ILE A 365 15.44 11.41 19.56
N PRO A 366 16.15 12.04 20.51
CA PRO A 366 16.76 13.34 20.28
C PRO A 366 17.80 13.23 19.15
N LYS A 367 17.69 14.08 18.12
CA LYS A 367 18.59 14.02 16.96
C LYS A 367 20.08 14.17 17.31
N GLU A 368 20.37 14.84 18.43
CA GLU A 368 21.72 14.99 19.00
C GLU A 368 22.34 13.69 19.55
N ASN A 369 21.60 12.58 19.52
CA ASN A 369 22.03 11.27 20.01
C ASN A 369 22.16 10.22 18.89
N VAL A 370 21.88 10.58 17.64
CA VAL A 370 21.96 9.66 16.49
C VAL A 370 23.27 9.89 15.73
N TRP A 371 24.23 9.00 15.94
CA TRP A 371 25.48 9.00 15.18
C TRP A 371 25.25 8.37 13.81
N VAL A 372 25.93 8.88 12.79
CA VAL A 372 25.91 8.29 11.44
C VAL A 372 27.34 7.97 11.04
N ILE A 373 27.60 6.73 10.63
CA ILE A 373 28.90 6.27 10.16
C ILE A 373 28.74 5.78 8.72
N THR A 374 29.54 6.32 7.80
CA THR A 374 29.69 5.89 6.40
C THR A 374 31.10 5.39 6.18
N ASP A 375 31.45 4.89 5.00
CA ASP A 375 32.81 4.37 4.72
C ASP A 375 33.92 5.44 4.76
N LYS A 376 33.57 6.73 4.69
CA LYS A 376 34.54 7.85 4.65
C LYS A 376 34.39 8.84 5.79
N GLN A 377 33.16 9.04 6.25
CA GLN A 377 32.82 10.11 7.18
C GLN A 377 31.97 9.60 8.34
N VAL A 378 32.13 10.24 9.49
CA VAL A 378 31.23 10.12 10.63
C VAL A 378 30.55 11.46 10.90
N TYR A 379 29.24 11.45 11.12
CA TYR A 379 28.51 12.60 11.61
C TYR A 379 28.47 12.56 13.13
N ASN A 380 29.00 13.61 13.77
CA ASN A 380 28.84 13.83 15.20
C ASN A 380 27.57 14.67 15.43
N PRO A 381 26.50 14.09 15.99
CA PRO A 381 25.22 14.77 16.12
C PRO A 381 25.24 15.90 17.16
N LYS A 382 26.16 15.88 18.12
CA LYS A 382 26.32 16.91 19.16
C LYS A 382 27.04 18.14 18.62
N GLU A 383 28.01 17.93 17.74
CA GLU A 383 28.77 19.00 17.08
C GLU A 383 28.09 19.47 15.78
N LYS A 384 27.14 18.70 15.26
CA LYS A 384 26.44 18.92 13.98
C LYS A 384 27.43 19.06 12.83
N SER A 385 28.42 18.19 12.80
CA SER A 385 29.52 18.25 11.83
C SER A 385 29.97 16.87 11.40
N TRP A 386 30.35 16.79 10.14
CA TRP A 386 31.02 15.64 9.55
C TRP A 386 32.53 15.67 9.83
N GLN A 387 33.09 14.49 10.07
CA GLN A 387 34.51 14.27 10.22
C GLN A 387 34.95 13.12 9.31
N ASP A 388 35.97 13.37 8.48
CA ASP A 388 36.61 12.33 7.68
C ASP A 388 37.46 11.40 8.57
N TYR A 389 37.50 10.13 8.22
CA TYR A 389 38.39 9.15 8.84
C TYR A 389 38.94 8.16 7.80
N THR A 390 39.94 7.38 8.19
CA THR A 390 40.53 6.33 7.34
C THR A 390 40.69 5.05 8.11
N GLY A 391 40.31 3.92 7.52
CA GLY A 391 40.42 2.61 8.14
C GLY A 391 39.24 2.33 9.08
N SER A 392 39.51 2.31 10.39
CA SER A 392 38.49 2.03 11.41
C SER A 392 38.17 3.26 12.24
N TYR A 393 36.89 3.44 12.57
CA TYR A 393 36.39 4.46 13.47
C TYR A 393 35.89 3.84 14.78
N SER A 394 36.35 4.37 15.91
CA SER A 394 35.95 3.91 17.24
C SER A 394 34.84 4.82 17.78
N LEU A 395 33.63 4.28 17.97
CA LEU A 395 32.50 4.98 18.54
C LEU A 395 32.25 4.51 19.98
N THR A 396 31.74 5.41 20.82
CA THR A 396 31.31 5.09 22.20
C THR A 396 29.87 5.53 22.40
N LEU A 397 29.03 4.62 22.88
CA LEU A 397 27.61 4.84 23.14
C LEU A 397 27.29 4.78 24.63
N LYS A 398 26.30 5.56 25.03
CA LYS A 398 25.60 5.50 26.32
C LYS A 398 24.42 4.53 26.28
N PRO A 399 23.87 4.10 27.43
CA PRO A 399 22.76 3.16 27.48
C PRO A 399 21.56 3.70 26.71
N TYR A 400 21.07 2.93 25.75
CA TYR A 400 20.08 3.37 24.78
C TYR A 400 18.72 3.67 25.43
N ALA A 401 18.21 2.76 26.27
CA ALA A 401 16.95 2.98 26.98
C ALA A 401 16.95 4.28 27.81
N GLU A 402 18.09 4.62 28.42
CA GLU A 402 18.23 5.79 29.30
C GLU A 402 18.45 7.10 28.51
N THR A 403 19.07 7.05 27.32
CA THR A 403 19.62 8.24 26.64
C THR A 403 19.22 8.40 25.17
N GLY A 404 18.85 7.33 24.47
CA GLY A 404 18.60 7.33 23.02
C GLY A 404 19.87 7.45 22.18
N ASP A 405 21.06 7.24 22.76
CA ASP A 405 22.34 7.22 22.04
C ASP A 405 22.41 5.95 21.17
N LEU A 406 22.48 6.12 19.86
CA LEU A 406 22.58 5.02 18.89
C LEU A 406 23.45 5.41 17.70
N ALA A 407 23.85 4.42 16.92
CA ALA A 407 24.59 4.62 15.68
C ALA A 407 23.88 3.98 14.49
N LEU A 408 23.77 4.73 13.40
CA LEU A 408 23.39 4.24 12.08
C LEU A 408 24.67 4.02 11.28
N ILE A 409 24.94 2.77 10.92
CA ILE A 409 26.09 2.39 10.11
C ILE A 409 25.57 2.13 8.70
N ILE A 410 25.79 3.11 7.85
CA ILE A 410 25.27 3.15 6.49
C ILE A 410 26.27 2.43 5.58
N PRO A 411 25.84 1.45 4.77
CA PRO A 411 26.71 0.80 3.81
C PRO A 411 27.31 1.77 2.83
N LYS A 412 28.43 1.36 2.25
CA LYS A 412 29.06 2.10 1.16
C LYS A 412 28.10 2.19 -0.04
N ARG A 413 27.98 3.38 -0.61
CA ARG A 413 27.15 3.66 -1.80
C ARG A 413 27.78 3.02 -3.05
N ASN A 414 26.95 2.43 -3.90
CA ASN A 414 27.27 2.29 -5.31
C ASN A 414 27.02 3.62 -6.02
N ASP A 415 27.74 3.88 -7.10
CA ASP A 415 27.45 4.98 -8.01
C ASP A 415 26.11 4.80 -8.77
N SER A 416 25.28 3.81 -8.39
CA SER A 416 23.92 3.62 -8.91
C SER A 416 22.98 4.57 -8.17
N GLU A 417 22.21 5.35 -8.93
CA GLU A 417 21.33 6.46 -8.49
C GLU A 417 20.18 6.05 -7.52
N ASP A 418 20.13 4.80 -7.02
CA ASP A 418 18.93 4.20 -6.40
C ASP A 418 19.03 3.91 -4.87
N TRP A 419 20.15 4.17 -4.19
CA TRP A 419 20.31 3.87 -2.75
C TRP A 419 19.86 5.03 -1.84
N ASN A 420 18.69 4.89 -1.20
CA ASN A 420 18.06 5.97 -0.41
C ASN A 420 18.35 5.95 1.12
N TRP A 421 19.60 5.77 1.55
CA TRP A 421 20.05 5.93 2.96
C TRP A 421 19.22 5.07 3.98
N ILE A 422 18.62 5.65 5.04
CA ILE A 422 17.67 5.07 6.01
C ILE A 422 16.38 4.55 5.39
N TYR A 423 16.06 4.95 4.15
CA TYR A 423 14.97 4.41 3.36
C TYR A 423 15.43 3.26 2.45
N ASP A 424 16.53 2.60 2.83
CA ASP A 424 17.01 1.37 2.21
C ASP A 424 17.53 0.44 3.30
N GLN A 425 18.84 0.15 3.37
CA GLN A 425 19.40 -0.80 4.31
C GLN A 425 20.55 -0.24 5.12
N PHE A 426 20.54 -0.51 6.43
CA PHE A 426 21.61 -0.08 7.33
C PHE A 426 21.70 -1.00 8.56
N ILE A 427 22.84 -0.91 9.26
CA ILE A 427 23.00 -1.54 10.57
C ILE A 427 22.75 -0.47 11.64
N MET A 428 21.84 -0.75 12.56
CA MET A 428 21.61 0.06 13.74
C MET A 428 22.32 -0.56 14.94
N ALA A 429 23.08 0.24 15.67
CA ALA A 429 23.80 -0.20 16.86
C ALA A 429 23.36 0.59 18.09
N GLU A 430 23.05 -0.12 19.16
CA GLU A 430 22.61 0.47 20.43
C GLU A 430 23.25 -0.24 21.62
N TYR A 431 23.47 0.49 22.71
CA TYR A 431 24.01 -0.10 23.94
C TYR A 431 22.85 -0.60 24.82
N TYR A 432 22.66 -1.91 24.84
CA TYR A 432 21.79 -2.58 25.80
C TYR A 432 22.42 -2.61 27.19
N LYS A 433 21.64 -2.16 28.16
CA LYS A 433 21.97 -2.23 29.58
C LYS A 433 20.76 -2.76 30.32
N ASN A 434 20.97 -3.67 31.26
CA ASN A 434 19.91 -4.22 32.10
C ASN A 434 19.41 -3.14 33.09
N SER A 435 18.61 -2.21 32.59
CA SER A 435 17.98 -1.10 33.32
C SER A 435 16.72 -0.62 32.60
N GLU A 436 15.85 0.10 33.30
CA GLU A 436 14.61 0.67 32.73
C GLU A 436 13.80 -0.40 31.97
N ASN A 437 13.30 -0.11 30.76
CA ASN A 437 12.50 -1.04 29.95
C ASN A 437 13.27 -2.30 29.50
N ASP A 438 14.60 -2.29 29.57
CA ASP A 438 15.47 -3.39 29.18
C ASP A 438 15.73 -4.39 30.35
N THR A 439 15.11 -4.21 31.52
CA THR A 439 15.44 -4.99 32.75
C THR A 439 15.13 -6.50 32.67
N PHE A 440 14.39 -6.98 31.66
CA PHE A 440 13.83 -8.35 31.59
C PHE A 440 14.00 -9.06 30.23
N ILE A 441 15.18 -8.97 29.62
CA ILE A 441 15.48 -9.78 28.42
C ILE A 441 16.06 -11.13 28.85
N ASP A 442 15.16 -12.07 29.16
CA ASP A 442 15.48 -13.47 29.39
C ASP A 442 15.02 -14.32 28.21
N SER A 443 15.86 -15.24 27.73
CA SER A 443 15.46 -16.26 26.76
C SER A 443 15.48 -17.64 27.39
N THR A 444 14.42 -18.41 27.16
CA THR A 444 14.34 -19.79 27.62
C THR A 444 14.39 -20.75 26.44
N TYR A 445 15.24 -21.77 26.54
CA TYR A 445 15.30 -22.85 25.56
C TYR A 445 15.36 -24.20 26.25
N THR A 446 14.89 -25.24 25.56
CA THR A 446 15.03 -26.62 26.03
C THR A 446 16.31 -27.20 25.42
N ASP A 447 17.24 -27.62 26.25
CA ASP A 447 18.48 -28.24 25.80
C ASP A 447 18.21 -29.63 25.18
N GLN A 448 19.25 -30.22 24.59
CA GLN A 448 19.21 -31.55 23.98
C GLN A 448 18.82 -32.70 24.94
N ASN A 449 18.83 -32.45 26.26
CA ASN A 449 18.45 -33.41 27.31
C ASN A 449 17.03 -33.16 27.86
N GLY A 450 16.29 -32.21 27.29
CA GLY A 450 14.94 -31.86 27.76
C GLY A 450 14.91 -30.95 28.98
N LYS A 451 16.04 -30.33 29.37
CA LYS A 451 16.11 -29.37 30.48
C LYS A 451 15.81 -27.97 29.95
N VAL A 452 14.90 -27.26 30.60
CA VAL A 452 14.69 -25.83 30.36
C VAL A 452 15.87 -25.06 30.95
N VAL A 453 16.53 -24.27 30.11
CA VAL A 453 17.63 -23.35 30.45
C VAL A 453 17.13 -21.94 30.21
N THR A 454 17.34 -21.06 31.19
CA THR A 454 17.10 -19.61 31.09
C THR A 454 18.43 -18.91 30.93
N VAL A 455 18.55 -18.09 29.91
CA VAL A 455 19.67 -17.18 29.69
C VAL A 455 19.21 -15.78 30.05
N HIS A 456 19.99 -15.10 30.89
CA HIS A 456 19.80 -13.71 31.24
C HIS A 456 20.71 -12.84 30.36
N ALA A 457 20.19 -11.78 29.74
CA ALA A 457 21.04 -10.85 28.99
C ALA A 457 22.03 -10.13 29.91
N SER A 458 23.32 -10.09 29.54
CA SER A 458 24.28 -9.13 30.12
C SER A 458 24.32 -7.83 29.33
N ASP A 459 24.86 -6.76 29.92
CA ASP A 459 25.06 -5.49 29.23
C ASP A 459 25.97 -5.67 28.00
N GLY A 460 25.64 -5.04 26.88
CA GLY A 460 26.40 -5.18 25.64
C GLY A 460 25.80 -4.46 24.45
N LEU A 461 26.45 -4.57 23.29
CA LEU A 461 26.01 -3.93 22.06
C LEU A 461 24.90 -4.79 21.43
N ARG A 462 23.74 -4.20 21.12
CA ARG A 462 22.74 -4.81 20.24
C ARG A 462 22.92 -4.26 18.83
N LEU A 463 22.76 -5.13 17.84
CA LEU A 463 22.88 -4.79 16.43
C LEU A 463 21.64 -5.26 15.70
N PHE A 464 21.02 -4.35 14.95
CA PHE A 464 19.87 -4.65 14.11
C PHE A 464 20.23 -4.39 12.66
N LEU A 465 19.83 -5.31 11.79
CA LEU A 465 19.76 -5.08 10.36
C LEU A 465 18.37 -4.51 10.06
N VAL A 466 18.33 -3.31 9.50
CA VAL A 466 17.08 -2.64 9.10
C VAL A 466 16.97 -2.64 7.58
N TYR A 467 15.83 -3.09 7.06
CA TYR A 467 15.42 -3.06 5.67
C TYR A 467 14.28 -2.04 5.49
N GLY A 468 14.61 -0.76 5.64
CA GLY A 468 13.69 0.37 5.48
C GLY A 468 13.41 0.74 4.02
N LYS A 469 13.62 -0.17 3.06
CA LYS A 469 13.41 0.12 1.63
C LYS A 469 11.94 0.41 1.35
N LEU A 470 11.65 1.57 0.74
CA LEU A 470 10.30 1.94 0.31
C LEU A 470 9.95 1.35 -1.06
N ASN A 471 8.67 1.07 -1.29
CA ASN A 471 8.16 0.66 -2.60
C ASN A 471 8.31 1.79 -3.64
N TYR A 472 8.06 1.49 -4.92
CA TYR A 472 8.19 2.47 -6.02
C TYR A 472 7.36 3.74 -5.79
N ASN A 473 6.22 3.63 -5.10
CA ASN A 473 5.32 4.74 -4.81
C ASN A 473 5.74 5.55 -3.57
N GLY A 474 6.75 5.09 -2.82
CA GLY A 474 7.18 5.72 -1.56
C GLY A 474 6.14 5.64 -0.43
N THR A 475 5.16 4.74 -0.55
CA THR A 475 4.00 4.68 0.36
C THR A 475 4.15 3.63 1.47
N GLU A 476 4.98 2.62 1.27
CA GLU A 476 5.12 1.47 2.18
C GLU A 476 6.56 0.94 2.19
N PHE A 477 6.96 0.24 3.26
CA PHE A 477 8.19 -0.53 3.26
C PHE A 477 8.01 -1.82 2.45
N ILE A 478 8.94 -2.12 1.54
CA ILE A 478 9.01 -3.39 0.79
C ILE A 478 9.28 -4.56 1.75
N GLY A 479 10.06 -4.31 2.80
CA GLY A 479 10.21 -5.26 3.89
C GLY A 479 9.04 -5.13 4.84
N SER A 480 8.31 -6.22 5.05
CA SER A 480 7.38 -6.35 6.15
C SER A 480 7.63 -7.68 6.83
N ASN A 481 7.30 -7.74 8.11
CA ASN A 481 7.41 -8.97 8.86
C ASN A 481 6.13 -9.84 8.78
N MET A 482 5.17 -9.52 7.90
CA MET A 482 3.86 -10.18 7.82
C MET A 482 3.83 -11.47 6.99
N LYS A 483 2.63 -12.05 6.85
CA LYS A 483 2.33 -13.41 6.36
C LYS A 483 2.78 -13.68 4.92
N ASP A 484 2.75 -12.66 4.06
CA ASP A 484 2.97 -12.80 2.61
C ASP A 484 4.33 -12.27 2.15
N ASP A 485 4.90 -11.30 2.88
CA ASP A 485 6.26 -10.82 2.64
C ASP A 485 7.27 -11.78 3.25
N HIS A 486 8.45 -11.81 2.65
CA HIS A 486 9.48 -12.75 3.07
C HIS A 486 10.77 -12.02 3.52
N ILE A 487 10.85 -10.70 3.36
CA ILE A 487 12.00 -9.87 3.74
C ILE A 487 11.68 -9.14 5.06
N PRO A 488 12.43 -9.39 6.15
CA PRO A 488 12.12 -8.75 7.43
C PRO A 488 12.48 -7.25 7.43
N LEU A 489 11.55 -6.40 7.89
CA LEU A 489 11.76 -4.95 8.05
C LEU A 489 12.91 -4.65 9.02
N ILE A 490 12.94 -5.38 10.14
CA ILE A 490 14.03 -5.34 11.12
C ILE A 490 14.36 -6.75 11.54
N SER A 491 15.64 -7.04 11.68
CA SER A 491 16.10 -8.30 12.23
C SER A 491 17.30 -8.11 13.14
N ASP A 492 17.36 -8.91 14.21
CA ASP A 492 18.58 -9.05 14.98
C ASP A 492 19.65 -9.64 14.06
N TYR A 493 20.85 -9.09 14.15
CA TYR A 493 22.01 -9.46 13.36
C TYR A 493 22.33 -10.97 13.41
N ASN A 494 21.86 -11.71 14.42
CA ASN A 494 22.17 -13.13 14.63
C ASN A 494 21.12 -14.18 14.14
N ASN A 495 20.16 -13.84 13.25
CA ASN A 495 19.10 -14.79 12.88
C ASN A 495 19.52 -15.94 11.89
N PRO A 496 19.14 -17.24 12.10
CA PRO A 496 19.94 -18.43 11.78
C PRO A 496 19.45 -19.32 10.60
N ASN A 497 19.00 -18.79 9.46
CA ASN A 497 18.81 -19.62 8.26
C ASN A 497 20.12 -19.89 7.48
N ASP A 498 21.04 -20.55 8.22
CA ASP A 498 22.16 -21.44 7.81
C ASP A 498 23.58 -20.80 7.69
N PRO A 499 24.72 -21.39 8.16
CA PRO A 499 24.99 -22.74 8.69
C PRO A 499 25.92 -22.76 9.93
N PHE A 500 25.55 -22.12 11.04
CA PHE A 500 26.18 -22.41 12.33
C PHE A 500 25.20 -23.18 13.20
N LYS A 501 25.28 -24.50 13.10
CA LYS A 501 24.97 -25.37 14.24
C LYS A 501 25.89 -24.96 15.39
N LEU A 502 25.51 -23.93 16.15
CA LEU A 502 26.01 -23.81 17.51
C LEU A 502 25.40 -24.99 18.26
N GLN A 503 26.26 -25.97 18.52
CA GLN A 503 25.86 -27.14 19.28
C GLN A 503 25.29 -26.67 20.64
N PRO A 504 24.22 -27.29 21.14
CA PRO A 504 23.49 -26.83 22.34
C PRO A 504 24.27 -26.96 23.67
N ASP A 505 25.59 -27.16 23.64
CA ASP A 505 26.46 -27.50 24.75
C ASP A 505 27.57 -26.49 25.06
N ASP A 506 27.60 -25.32 24.40
CA ASP A 506 28.54 -24.25 24.75
C ASP A 506 27.87 -23.12 25.57
N PRO A 507 28.11 -23.04 26.89
CA PRO A 507 27.57 -21.98 27.76
C PRO A 507 28.09 -20.57 27.41
N ASP A 508 29.14 -20.43 26.59
CA ASP A 508 29.62 -19.13 26.12
C ASP A 508 28.79 -18.57 24.93
N ASN A 509 27.88 -19.36 24.34
CA ASN A 509 27.02 -18.94 23.21
C ASN A 509 25.61 -18.48 23.61
N ASP A 510 25.28 -18.51 24.88
CA ASP A 510 23.94 -18.21 25.37
C ASP A 510 23.53 -16.75 25.09
N TYR A 511 24.48 -15.83 25.15
CA TYR A 511 24.27 -14.41 24.88
C TYR A 511 24.07 -14.06 23.40
N LYS A 512 24.64 -14.85 22.48
CA LYS A 512 24.44 -14.67 21.04
C LYS A 512 23.00 -14.96 20.62
N ARG A 513 22.25 -15.72 21.43
CA ARG A 513 20.82 -15.97 21.24
C ARG A 513 19.94 -14.79 21.63
N LEU A 514 20.50 -13.80 22.33
CA LEU A 514 19.81 -12.60 22.80
C LEU A 514 20.10 -11.37 21.92
N GLY A 515 20.93 -11.51 20.88
CA GLY A 515 21.34 -10.38 20.05
C GLY A 515 22.31 -9.40 20.69
N VAL A 516 22.82 -9.73 21.89
CA VAL A 516 23.68 -8.84 22.67
C VAL A 516 25.14 -9.30 22.64
N PHE A 517 26.01 -8.42 22.16
CA PHE A 517 27.46 -8.62 22.05
C PHE A 517 28.17 -7.98 23.26
N HIS A 518 28.76 -8.79 24.15
CA HIS A 518 29.34 -8.30 25.41
C HIS A 518 30.77 -7.77 25.28
N PRO A 519 31.20 -6.91 26.21
CA PRO A 519 32.60 -6.50 26.32
C PRO A 519 33.58 -7.69 26.40
N GLY A 520 34.63 -7.66 25.56
CA GLY A 520 35.72 -8.65 25.62
C GLY A 520 35.49 -9.92 24.80
N MET A 521 34.67 -9.84 23.76
CA MET A 521 34.48 -10.93 22.79
C MET A 521 35.82 -11.42 22.22
N THR A 522 35.88 -12.71 21.92
CA THR A 522 37.04 -13.32 21.26
C THR A 522 37.11 -12.92 19.79
N PRO A 523 38.30 -12.96 19.13
CA PRO A 523 38.41 -12.66 17.71
C PRO A 523 37.58 -13.56 16.78
N ALA A 524 37.10 -14.71 17.25
CA ALA A 524 36.18 -15.59 16.51
C ALA A 524 34.72 -15.09 16.56
N GLU A 525 34.43 -14.08 17.37
CA GLU A 525 33.13 -13.48 17.61
C GLU A 525 33.06 -12.05 17.06
N GLU A 526 34.17 -11.54 16.51
CA GLU A 526 34.18 -10.31 15.72
C GLU A 526 33.32 -10.46 14.47
N LEU A 527 32.49 -9.44 14.23
CA LEU A 527 31.58 -9.40 13.10
C LEU A 527 32.33 -8.81 11.92
N THR A 528 32.82 -9.67 11.03
CA THR A 528 33.46 -9.26 9.79
C THR A 528 32.75 -9.88 8.59
N PRO A 529 32.87 -9.29 7.39
CA PRO A 529 32.46 -9.88 6.13
C PRO A 529 32.83 -11.35 5.94
N ASP A 530 34.03 -11.72 6.41
CA ASP A 530 34.63 -13.03 6.14
C ASP A 530 34.43 -14.05 7.28
N THR A 531 34.11 -13.60 8.50
CA THR A 531 34.05 -14.45 9.70
C THR A 531 32.63 -14.82 10.11
N VAL A 532 31.60 -14.03 9.75
CA VAL A 532 30.20 -14.32 10.10
C VAL A 532 29.26 -13.88 8.94
N PRO A 533 28.42 -14.78 8.37
CA PRO A 533 27.43 -14.49 7.30
C PRO A 533 26.39 -13.41 7.63
N ALA A 534 26.36 -12.93 8.86
CA ALA A 534 25.45 -11.93 9.39
C ALA A 534 25.70 -10.50 8.86
N SER A 535 26.85 -10.26 8.24
CA SER A 535 27.17 -9.00 7.56
C SER A 535 26.58 -8.94 6.14
N THR A 536 25.43 -9.56 5.87
CA THR A 536 24.83 -9.59 4.54
C THR A 536 23.55 -8.76 4.45
N PHE A 537 23.48 -7.89 3.43
CA PHE A 537 22.27 -7.18 3.02
C PHE A 537 21.44 -8.02 2.06
N LEU A 538 20.15 -7.73 2.00
CA LEU A 538 19.22 -8.38 1.08
C LEU A 538 19.13 -7.54 -0.20
N TYR A 539 19.47 -8.14 -1.33
CA TYR A 539 19.28 -7.53 -2.63
C TYR A 539 18.09 -8.18 -3.31
N ASN A 540 17.04 -7.41 -3.51
CA ASN A 540 15.90 -7.80 -4.32
C ASN A 540 15.94 -7.04 -5.67
N PRO A 541 16.30 -7.69 -6.80
CA PRO A 541 16.34 -7.02 -8.09
C PRO A 541 14.96 -6.65 -8.65
N SER A 542 13.89 -7.21 -8.10
CA SER A 542 12.51 -6.94 -8.54
C SER A 542 11.78 -5.95 -7.64
N ASP A 543 12.38 -5.55 -6.52
CA ASP A 543 11.76 -4.65 -5.53
C ASP A 543 10.33 -5.04 -5.13
N ASP A 544 10.05 -6.34 -5.15
CA ASP A 544 8.71 -6.93 -4.98
C ASP A 544 8.49 -7.56 -3.60
N GLY A 545 9.42 -7.39 -2.64
CA GLY A 545 9.31 -7.96 -1.29
C GLY A 545 9.51 -9.48 -1.18
N LEU A 546 9.72 -10.18 -2.30
CA LEU A 546 9.75 -11.65 -2.35
C LEU A 546 11.15 -12.24 -2.17
N LEU A 547 11.36 -13.06 -1.13
CA LEU A 547 12.63 -13.78 -0.89
C LEU A 547 13.09 -14.63 -2.07
N ALA A 548 12.16 -15.17 -2.85
CA ALA A 548 12.49 -16.02 -4.00
C ALA A 548 13.36 -15.29 -5.04
N ASN A 549 13.29 -13.96 -5.08
CA ASN A 549 14.08 -13.12 -5.96
C ASN A 549 15.29 -12.49 -5.26
N THR A 550 15.42 -12.66 -3.93
CA THR A 550 16.49 -12.04 -3.14
C THR A 550 17.81 -12.79 -3.19
N THR A 551 18.92 -12.05 -3.18
CA THR A 551 20.27 -12.57 -2.97
C THR A 551 20.92 -11.86 -1.79
N ARG A 552 21.67 -12.60 -0.96
CA ARG A 552 22.46 -12.00 0.13
C ARG A 552 23.76 -11.42 -0.43
N ILE A 553 24.02 -10.14 -0.15
CA ILE A 553 25.23 -9.43 -0.56
C ILE A 553 26.03 -9.06 0.68
N ASP A 554 27.35 -9.23 0.63
CA ASP A 554 28.27 -8.75 1.67
C ASP A 554 28.13 -7.23 1.88
N SER A 555 27.84 -6.82 3.12
CA SER A 555 27.74 -5.42 3.54
C SER A 555 29.04 -4.65 3.43
N GLY A 556 30.18 -5.35 3.46
CA GLY A 556 31.50 -4.76 3.60
C GLY A 556 31.76 -4.17 4.98
N ILE A 557 30.82 -4.23 5.93
CA ILE A 557 30.94 -3.63 7.26
C ILE A 557 31.56 -4.63 8.23
N SER A 558 32.57 -4.18 8.99
CA SER A 558 33.13 -4.93 10.12
C SER A 558 32.93 -4.16 11.43
N ILE A 559 32.44 -4.85 12.45
CA ILE A 559 32.26 -4.34 13.82
C ILE A 559 33.12 -5.19 14.76
N THR A 560 34.12 -4.56 15.38
CA THR A 560 35.16 -5.24 16.18
C THR A 560 35.47 -4.49 17.47
N ASN A 561 36.39 -5.02 18.28
CA ASN A 561 36.90 -4.38 19.50
C ASN A 561 35.82 -3.91 20.50
N ILE A 562 34.71 -4.65 20.61
CA ILE A 562 33.61 -4.36 21.53
C ILE A 562 34.12 -4.46 22.97
N LYS A 563 34.08 -3.35 23.71
CA LYS A 563 34.66 -3.26 25.06
C LYS A 563 33.90 -2.27 25.94
N SER A 564 33.95 -2.52 27.24
CA SER A 564 33.50 -1.55 28.24
C SER A 564 34.49 -0.39 28.29
N ALA A 565 33.98 0.83 28.20
CA ALA A 565 34.75 2.06 28.34
C ALA A 565 34.67 2.68 29.76
N GLY A 566 34.03 1.97 30.70
CA GLY A 566 33.77 2.44 32.07
C GLY A 566 32.60 3.45 32.15
N ASN A 567 32.05 3.65 33.35
CA ASN A 567 30.91 4.56 33.61
C ASN A 567 29.67 4.27 32.73
N ASP A 568 29.27 3.01 32.60
CA ASP A 568 28.14 2.58 31.75
C ASP A 568 28.29 3.07 30.30
N LEU A 569 29.45 2.82 29.71
CA LEU A 569 29.74 3.12 28.31
C LEU A 569 30.25 1.86 27.60
N ILE A 570 29.85 1.71 26.34
CA ILE A 570 30.37 0.69 25.44
C ILE A 570 31.06 1.36 24.25
N SER A 571 32.22 0.83 23.86
CA SER A 571 32.91 1.24 22.63
C SER A 571 33.02 0.06 21.67
N PHE A 572 32.97 0.36 20.37
CA PHE A 572 33.20 -0.57 19.28
C PHE A 572 33.88 0.13 18.12
N ASP A 573 34.57 -0.64 17.29
CA ASP A 573 35.28 -0.18 16.12
C ASP A 573 34.51 -0.59 14.86
N THR A 574 34.27 0.36 13.96
CA THR A 574 33.60 0.12 12.67
C THR A 574 34.56 0.37 11.53
N SER A 575 34.64 -0.56 10.59
CA SER A 575 35.45 -0.40 9.38
C SER A 575 34.76 -0.97 8.15
N PHE A 576 35.17 -0.50 6.98
CA PHE A 576 34.58 -0.85 5.70
C PHE A 576 35.63 -1.50 4.81
N LYS A 577 35.34 -2.72 4.34
CA LYS A 577 36.16 -3.41 3.33
C LYS A 577 35.92 -2.74 1.99
N GLU A 578 36.93 -2.76 1.11
CA GLU A 578 36.69 -2.52 -0.32
C GLU A 578 35.81 -3.66 -0.86
N THR A 579 34.51 -3.51 -0.75
CA THR A 579 33.55 -4.33 -1.48
C THR A 579 33.47 -3.81 -2.91
N GLU A 580 33.59 -4.74 -3.86
CA GLU A 580 32.92 -4.52 -5.15
C GLU A 580 31.44 -4.51 -4.80
N LEU A 581 30.76 -3.42 -5.10
CA LEU A 581 29.35 -3.28 -4.81
C LEU A 581 28.55 -3.27 -6.12
N ASP A 582 29.17 -2.80 -7.21
CA ASP A 582 28.62 -2.92 -8.55
C ASP A 582 28.67 -4.37 -9.04
N GLY A 583 27.53 -4.86 -9.51
CA GLY A 583 27.43 -6.10 -10.26
C GLY A 583 28.24 -6.09 -11.55
N PRO A 584 28.45 -7.27 -12.19
CA PRO A 584 29.14 -7.35 -13.47
C PRO A 584 28.48 -6.47 -14.54
N LYS A 585 29.31 -5.76 -15.32
CA LYS A 585 28.87 -4.97 -16.49
C LYS A 585 29.37 -5.63 -17.77
N ILE A 586 28.66 -5.43 -18.87
CA ILE A 586 29.15 -5.85 -20.18
C ILE A 586 30.37 -5.00 -20.52
N ALA A 587 31.48 -5.64 -20.92
CA ALA A 587 32.69 -4.93 -21.33
C ALA A 587 32.41 -4.10 -22.59
N GLU A 588 33.15 -3.00 -22.76
CA GLU A 588 33.07 -2.19 -23.98
C GLU A 588 33.35 -3.05 -25.22
N ASN A 589 32.44 -3.04 -26.21
CA ASN A 589 32.46 -3.93 -27.38
C ASN A 589 32.50 -5.43 -27.03
N GLY A 590 31.98 -5.80 -25.85
CA GLY A 590 32.02 -7.16 -25.32
C GLY A 590 30.97 -8.10 -25.89
N VAL A 591 30.17 -7.69 -26.88
CA VAL A 591 29.10 -8.53 -27.44
C VAL A 591 29.37 -8.88 -28.89
N GLU A 592 29.32 -10.18 -29.20
CA GLU A 592 29.55 -10.71 -30.54
C GLU A 592 28.51 -11.78 -30.88
N LEU A 593 27.79 -11.60 -32.00
CA LEU A 593 26.94 -12.64 -32.56
C LEU A 593 27.79 -13.57 -33.42
N LEU A 594 27.83 -14.84 -33.03
CA LEU A 594 28.64 -15.88 -33.62
C LEU A 594 27.75 -16.96 -34.22
N TYR A 595 28.29 -17.70 -35.19
CA TYR A 595 27.63 -18.84 -35.81
C TYR A 595 28.64 -19.96 -36.07
N ASP A 596 28.27 -21.19 -35.74
CA ASP A 596 28.99 -22.38 -36.21
C ASP A 596 28.05 -23.53 -36.59
N GLU A 597 28.55 -24.47 -37.40
CA GLU A 597 27.76 -25.60 -37.92
C GLU A 597 27.27 -26.57 -36.84
N THR A 598 27.89 -26.57 -35.66
CA THR A 598 27.57 -27.51 -34.56
C THR A 598 26.50 -26.93 -33.62
N ASN A 599 26.57 -25.63 -33.36
CA ASN A 599 25.80 -24.96 -32.32
C ASN A 599 24.74 -23.99 -32.86
N GLY A 600 24.77 -23.65 -34.16
CA GLY A 600 23.93 -22.59 -34.71
C GLY A 600 24.40 -21.20 -34.29
N ALA A 601 23.49 -20.23 -34.23
CA ALA A 601 23.79 -18.87 -33.80
C ALA A 601 23.85 -18.78 -32.26
N TYR A 602 24.80 -18.02 -31.73
CA TYR A 602 24.93 -17.76 -30.30
C TYR A 602 25.62 -16.42 -30.07
N ILE A 603 25.39 -15.84 -28.89
CA ILE A 603 25.92 -14.53 -28.54
C ILE A 603 27.00 -14.72 -27.48
N LYS A 604 28.22 -14.31 -27.79
CA LYS A 604 29.28 -14.19 -26.80
C LYS A 604 29.13 -12.84 -26.11
N VAL A 605 29.12 -12.86 -24.78
CA VAL A 605 29.11 -11.66 -23.93
C VAL A 605 30.33 -11.71 -23.01
N SER A 606 31.20 -10.72 -23.14
CA SER A 606 32.36 -10.48 -22.32
C SER A 606 32.04 -9.43 -21.26
N PHE A 607 32.43 -9.70 -20.02
CA PHE A 607 32.18 -8.87 -18.85
C PHE A 607 33.44 -8.13 -18.38
N ASP A 608 33.21 -7.03 -17.67
CA ASP A 608 34.24 -6.19 -17.06
C ASP A 608 35.03 -6.89 -15.93
N ARG A 609 34.57 -8.06 -15.48
CA ARG A 609 35.19 -8.89 -14.44
C ARG A 609 34.82 -10.38 -14.59
N PRO A 610 35.41 -11.28 -13.78
CA PRO A 610 35.00 -12.69 -13.74
C PRO A 610 33.55 -12.84 -13.26
N VAL A 611 32.79 -13.74 -13.89
CA VAL A 611 31.36 -13.94 -13.67
C VAL A 611 30.95 -15.41 -13.65
N ASN A 612 29.81 -15.66 -13.02
CA ASN A 612 29.07 -16.93 -13.08
C ASN A 612 27.61 -16.66 -13.47
N TYR A 613 27.00 -17.61 -14.18
CA TYR A 613 25.58 -17.56 -14.48
C TYR A 613 24.77 -18.10 -13.30
N ASN A 614 23.82 -17.31 -12.80
CA ASN A 614 23.05 -17.57 -11.57
C ASN A 614 21.79 -18.43 -11.81
N GLY A 615 21.42 -18.70 -13.08
CA GLY A 615 20.24 -19.51 -13.41
C GLY A 615 18.90 -18.83 -13.06
N GLY A 616 17.78 -19.48 -13.39
CA GLY A 616 16.44 -19.08 -12.95
C GLY A 616 15.73 -18.00 -13.77
N LYS A 617 16.44 -17.06 -14.40
CA LYS A 617 15.86 -16.00 -15.24
C LYS A 617 16.34 -16.11 -16.69
N SER A 618 15.43 -16.04 -17.66
CA SER A 618 15.76 -16.25 -19.08
C SER A 618 16.09 -14.93 -19.78
N ALA A 619 17.31 -14.80 -20.27
CA ALA A 619 17.68 -13.76 -21.22
C ALA A 619 16.94 -13.93 -22.56
N ALA A 620 16.78 -12.85 -23.30
CA ALA A 620 16.12 -12.86 -24.61
C ALA A 620 16.73 -11.82 -25.55
N VAL A 621 16.47 -11.98 -26.85
CA VAL A 621 16.84 -10.97 -27.84
C VAL A 621 15.58 -10.40 -28.48
N TYR A 622 15.50 -9.08 -28.54
CA TYR A 622 14.39 -8.33 -29.12
C TYR A 622 14.83 -7.61 -30.39
N ASP A 623 13.90 -7.37 -31.32
CA ASP A 623 14.17 -6.53 -32.48
C ASP A 623 14.47 -5.08 -32.05
N TYR A 624 15.54 -4.51 -32.62
CA TYR A 624 15.98 -3.14 -32.34
C TYR A 624 15.44 -2.16 -33.39
N ILE A 625 14.80 -1.08 -32.92
CA ILE A 625 14.34 0.03 -33.75
C ILE A 625 15.38 1.14 -33.75
N LYS A 626 16.15 1.21 -34.83
CA LYS A 626 17.23 2.20 -34.99
C LYS A 626 16.76 3.66 -35.03
N ALA A 627 15.54 3.92 -35.52
CA ALA A 627 15.00 5.28 -35.60
C ALA A 627 14.66 5.86 -34.23
N GLU A 628 14.22 5.01 -33.31
CA GLU A 628 13.76 5.35 -31.97
C GLU A 628 14.82 5.05 -30.90
N ASN A 629 15.91 4.37 -31.28
CA ASN A 629 16.95 3.90 -30.37
C ASN A 629 16.39 3.02 -29.23
N THR A 630 15.40 2.18 -29.54
CA THR A 630 14.69 1.32 -28.58
C THR A 630 14.52 -0.11 -29.10
N TYR A 631 13.97 -1.02 -28.30
CA TYR A 631 13.65 -2.40 -28.69
C TYR A 631 12.19 -2.74 -28.34
N LEU A 632 11.55 -3.60 -29.13
CA LEU A 632 10.15 -4.00 -28.92
C LEU A 632 10.06 -5.29 -28.11
N THR A 633 9.48 -5.22 -26.91
CA THR A 633 9.28 -6.37 -26.02
C THR A 633 8.38 -7.46 -26.61
N ASP A 634 7.51 -7.10 -27.54
CA ASP A 634 6.57 -8.04 -28.18
C ASP A 634 7.15 -8.74 -29.42
N GLU A 635 8.29 -8.25 -29.96
CA GLU A 635 8.92 -8.79 -31.17
C GLU A 635 10.27 -9.47 -30.87
N LYS A 636 10.22 -10.51 -30.05
CA LYS A 636 11.37 -11.37 -29.73
C LYS A 636 11.91 -12.08 -30.97
N TRP A 637 13.23 -12.12 -31.13
CA TRP A 637 13.90 -13.10 -31.99
C TRP A 637 13.52 -14.51 -31.49
N GLY A 638 13.75 -14.73 -30.20
CA GLY A 638 13.39 -15.91 -29.42
C GLY A 638 14.05 -15.85 -28.05
N ASP A 639 13.71 -16.79 -27.17
CA ASP A 639 14.31 -16.86 -25.83
C ASP A 639 15.71 -17.52 -25.88
N ILE A 640 16.59 -17.16 -24.96
CA ILE A 640 17.86 -17.87 -24.80
C ILE A 640 17.60 -19.29 -24.28
N THR A 641 18.04 -20.27 -25.06
CA THR A 641 17.78 -21.70 -24.79
C THR A 641 18.74 -22.31 -23.78
N ASP A 642 19.96 -21.76 -23.68
CA ASP A 642 21.03 -22.25 -22.83
C ASP A 642 22.11 -21.16 -22.65
N VAL A 643 22.81 -21.16 -21.51
CA VAL A 643 23.94 -20.24 -21.23
C VAL A 643 25.15 -21.06 -20.85
N ARG A 644 26.26 -20.87 -21.59
CA ARG A 644 27.47 -21.69 -21.48
C ARG A 644 28.69 -20.86 -21.12
N TYR A 645 29.66 -21.51 -20.48
CA TYR A 645 30.99 -20.96 -20.18
C TYR A 645 31.98 -21.11 -21.35
N SER A 646 31.63 -21.91 -22.35
CA SER A 646 32.40 -22.08 -23.59
C SER A 646 31.50 -22.58 -24.74
N PRO A 647 31.89 -22.35 -26.01
CA PRO A 647 31.10 -22.82 -27.17
C PRO A 647 30.97 -24.35 -27.25
N SER A 648 31.98 -25.10 -26.81
CA SER A 648 32.02 -26.56 -26.89
C SER A 648 31.20 -27.27 -25.81
N GLY A 649 30.68 -26.53 -24.83
CA GLY A 649 29.99 -27.08 -23.66
C GLY A 649 30.95 -27.71 -22.64
N LYS A 650 30.77 -27.32 -21.37
CA LYS A 650 31.49 -27.73 -20.15
C LYS A 650 32.90 -27.15 -19.95
N GLN A 651 32.95 -26.13 -19.09
CA GLN A 651 33.97 -25.95 -18.07
C GLN A 651 33.33 -25.27 -16.84
N TYR A 652 33.52 -25.85 -15.64
CA TYR A 652 33.12 -25.27 -14.35
C TYR A 652 34.20 -24.30 -13.85
N LEU A 653 34.71 -23.42 -14.71
CA LEU A 653 35.67 -22.42 -14.26
C LEU A 653 34.85 -21.32 -13.56
N ARG A 654 35.00 -21.23 -12.22
CA ARG A 654 34.33 -20.24 -11.36
C ARG A 654 34.72 -18.76 -11.64
N GLU A 655 35.46 -18.50 -12.72
CA GLU A 655 36.17 -17.24 -12.95
C GLU A 655 36.34 -16.94 -14.47
N THR A 656 35.31 -17.17 -15.30
CA THR A 656 35.35 -16.72 -16.72
C THR A 656 34.93 -15.26 -16.83
N ARG A 657 35.44 -14.54 -17.85
CA ARG A 657 34.88 -13.23 -18.22
C ARG A 657 33.88 -13.32 -19.37
N ASP A 658 33.70 -14.50 -19.94
CA ASP A 658 32.88 -14.71 -21.14
C ASP A 658 31.76 -15.71 -20.85
N LEU A 659 30.52 -15.33 -21.20
CA LEU A 659 29.36 -16.22 -21.27
C LEU A 659 28.83 -16.31 -22.71
N TYR A 660 28.26 -17.44 -23.06
CA TYR A 660 27.75 -17.75 -24.40
C TYR A 660 26.26 -18.07 -24.32
N PHE A 661 25.42 -17.18 -24.85
CA PHE A 661 23.97 -17.28 -24.83
C PHE A 661 23.48 -17.92 -26.13
N MET A 662 22.91 -19.12 -26.02
CA MET A 662 22.55 -19.97 -27.16
C MET A 662 21.17 -19.60 -27.72
N LEU A 663 21.09 -19.27 -29.01
CA LEU A 663 19.84 -18.99 -29.70
C LEU A 663 19.30 -20.27 -30.36
N LYS A 664 17.98 -20.42 -30.39
CA LYS A 664 17.35 -21.49 -31.15
C LYS A 664 17.56 -21.24 -32.65
N SER A 665 17.87 -22.29 -33.41
CA SER A 665 18.19 -22.21 -34.84
C SER A 665 17.06 -21.69 -35.74
N GLU A 666 15.83 -21.65 -35.24
CA GLU A 666 14.64 -21.16 -35.97
C GLU A 666 14.24 -19.73 -35.61
N ASP A 667 14.91 -19.14 -34.60
CA ASP A 667 14.52 -17.89 -33.95
C ASP A 667 15.45 -16.70 -34.33
N TYR A 668 16.63 -16.95 -34.89
CA TYR A 668 17.54 -15.84 -35.25
C TYR A 668 17.01 -15.06 -36.47
N ARG A 669 16.83 -13.75 -36.31
CA ARG A 669 16.34 -12.83 -37.35
C ARG A 669 17.52 -12.13 -38.05
N PHE A 670 17.31 -11.69 -39.30
CA PHE A 670 18.31 -10.96 -40.11
C PHE A 670 18.30 -9.44 -39.87
N THR A 671 17.88 -9.01 -38.69
CA THR A 671 17.75 -7.62 -38.24
C THR A 671 18.77 -7.33 -37.15
N ASP A 672 18.94 -6.06 -36.79
CA ASP A 672 19.65 -5.71 -35.56
C ASP A 672 18.77 -6.02 -34.36
N GLY A 673 19.38 -6.39 -33.24
CA GLY A 673 18.65 -6.79 -32.04
C GLY A 673 19.29 -6.25 -30.78
N THR A 674 18.57 -6.37 -29.68
CA THR A 674 19.06 -6.05 -28.34
C THR A 674 18.98 -7.30 -27.48
N LEU A 675 20.14 -7.81 -27.04
CA LEU A 675 20.20 -8.81 -25.96
C LEU A 675 19.80 -8.11 -24.67
N VAL A 676 18.85 -8.67 -23.94
CA VAL A 676 18.49 -8.25 -22.60
C VAL A 676 18.83 -9.39 -21.64
N ILE A 677 19.74 -9.12 -20.72
CA ILE A 677 20.14 -10.01 -19.63
C ILE A 677 19.45 -9.49 -18.36
N PRO A 678 18.47 -10.22 -17.79
CA PRO A 678 17.73 -9.75 -16.63
C PRO A 678 18.63 -9.56 -15.40
N ALA A 679 18.28 -8.60 -14.55
CA ALA A 679 18.96 -8.37 -13.29
C ALA A 679 19.06 -9.65 -12.43
N GLY A 680 20.25 -9.91 -11.88
CA GLY A 680 20.57 -11.10 -11.10
C GLY A 680 20.85 -12.38 -11.89
N SER A 681 20.73 -12.38 -13.22
CA SER A 681 21.03 -13.56 -14.05
C SER A 681 22.52 -13.91 -14.09
N VAL A 682 23.38 -12.92 -13.86
CA VAL A 682 24.85 -13.06 -13.82
C VAL A 682 25.35 -12.49 -12.50
N ILE A 683 26.26 -13.20 -11.84
CA ILE A 683 26.91 -12.78 -10.59
C ILE A 683 28.42 -12.68 -10.79
N SER A 684 29.11 -11.81 -10.04
CA SER A 684 30.57 -11.79 -10.01
C SER A 684 31.14 -13.07 -9.38
N ASP A 685 32.46 -13.26 -9.47
CA ASP A 685 33.20 -14.26 -8.69
C ASP A 685 33.03 -14.08 -7.17
N LYS A 686 32.67 -12.87 -6.72
CA LYS A 686 32.32 -12.51 -5.34
C LYS A 686 30.83 -12.65 -5.02
N GLY A 687 30.00 -13.10 -5.95
CA GLY A 687 28.57 -13.36 -5.73
C GLY A 687 27.65 -12.13 -5.89
N ILE A 688 28.17 -11.01 -6.40
CA ILE A 688 27.39 -9.78 -6.56
C ILE A 688 26.58 -9.84 -7.86
N PRO A 689 25.25 -9.72 -7.84
CA PRO A 689 24.40 -9.81 -9.04
C PRO A 689 24.55 -8.60 -9.95
N CYS A 690 24.45 -8.80 -11.26
CA CYS A 690 24.35 -7.72 -12.24
C CYS A 690 23.00 -7.01 -12.17
N GLN A 691 22.98 -5.73 -12.55
CA GLN A 691 21.76 -5.04 -12.94
C GLN A 691 21.20 -5.62 -14.25
N GLU A 692 20.06 -5.13 -14.74
CA GLU A 692 19.64 -5.45 -16.11
C GLU A 692 20.71 -4.94 -17.08
N LEU A 693 21.18 -5.82 -17.97
CA LEU A 693 22.19 -5.47 -18.96
C LEU A 693 21.58 -5.60 -20.35
N THR A 694 21.66 -4.52 -21.12
CA THR A 694 21.28 -4.52 -22.54
C THR A 694 22.51 -4.43 -23.43
N ALA A 695 22.54 -5.19 -24.51
CA ALA A 695 23.58 -5.08 -25.52
C ALA A 695 23.03 -5.12 -26.93
N TYR A 696 23.47 -4.17 -27.75
CA TYR A 696 23.17 -4.14 -29.17
C TYR A 696 23.90 -5.25 -29.92
N ILE A 697 23.17 -5.94 -30.79
CA ILE A 697 23.61 -7.04 -31.63
C ILE A 697 23.39 -6.65 -33.08
N THR A 698 24.42 -6.76 -33.90
CA THR A 698 24.28 -6.58 -35.36
C THR A 698 23.87 -7.90 -36.01
N GLY A 699 22.84 -7.86 -36.87
CA GLY A 699 22.34 -9.05 -37.58
C GLY A 699 23.34 -9.61 -38.60
N ILE A 700 23.26 -10.93 -38.89
CA ILE A 700 24.09 -11.59 -39.91
C ILE A 700 23.51 -11.37 -41.32
N GLN A 701 23.53 -10.13 -41.83
CA GLN A 701 23.62 -9.81 -43.27
C GLN A 701 23.91 -8.31 -43.42
N LYS A 702 25.18 -7.98 -43.68
CA LYS A 702 25.68 -6.60 -43.73
C LYS A 702 25.18 -5.77 -44.92
N ASP A 703 24.43 -6.36 -45.86
CA ASP A 703 24.14 -5.76 -47.19
C ASP A 703 22.65 -5.77 -47.61
N ALA A 704 21.69 -6.02 -46.70
CA ALA A 704 20.27 -5.97 -47.05
C ALA A 704 19.82 -4.53 -47.36
N ALA A 705 19.02 -4.33 -48.42
CA ALA A 705 18.48 -3.01 -48.75
C ALA A 705 17.40 -2.60 -47.75
N VAL A 706 17.23 -1.29 -47.51
CA VAL A 706 16.28 -0.77 -46.52
C VAL A 706 15.06 -0.21 -47.24
N LEU A 707 13.87 -0.70 -46.87
CA LEU A 707 12.61 -0.12 -47.28
C LEU A 707 12.28 1.12 -46.43
N SER A 708 11.61 2.11 -47.01
CA SER A 708 11.11 3.29 -46.29
C SER A 708 9.71 3.69 -46.72
N ALA A 709 8.93 4.28 -45.81
CA ALA A 709 7.61 4.83 -46.10
C ALA A 709 7.64 6.35 -46.19
N SER A 710 6.80 6.93 -47.06
CA SER A 710 6.60 8.39 -47.14
C SER A 710 5.11 8.71 -47.37
N PRO A 711 4.46 9.47 -46.47
CA PRO A 711 5.00 9.96 -45.21
C PRO A 711 5.31 8.81 -44.22
N GLY A 712 6.24 9.05 -43.28
CA GLY A 712 6.64 8.05 -42.28
C GLY A 712 5.55 7.80 -41.23
N SER A 713 5.83 6.95 -40.24
CA SER A 713 4.93 6.73 -39.10
C SER A 713 4.48 8.05 -38.47
N GLY A 714 3.26 8.10 -37.94
CA GLY A 714 2.77 9.25 -37.20
C GLY A 714 1.26 9.34 -37.07
N VAL A 715 0.84 10.36 -36.34
CA VAL A 715 -0.56 10.76 -36.15
C VAL A 715 -0.92 11.82 -37.17
N TYR A 716 -2.07 11.66 -37.83
CA TYR A 716 -2.55 12.58 -38.86
C TYR A 716 -4.00 12.99 -38.61
N ASP A 717 -4.38 14.20 -39.01
CA ASP A 717 -5.73 14.75 -38.83
C ASP A 717 -6.66 14.44 -40.03
N LYS A 718 -6.12 13.84 -41.10
CA LYS A 718 -6.77 13.55 -42.39
C LYS A 718 -6.19 12.28 -43.01
N GLU A 719 -6.95 11.65 -43.90
CA GLU A 719 -6.48 10.52 -44.71
C GLU A 719 -5.16 10.84 -45.45
N ILE A 720 -4.27 9.85 -45.52
CA ILE A 720 -2.95 9.99 -46.15
C ILE A 720 -2.69 8.92 -47.21
N GLU A 721 -1.80 9.24 -48.15
CA GLU A 721 -1.28 8.29 -49.14
C GLU A 721 0.18 7.93 -48.82
N VAL A 722 0.44 6.67 -48.47
CA VAL A 722 1.76 6.17 -48.08
C VAL A 722 2.43 5.45 -49.24
N THR A 723 3.66 5.85 -49.57
CA THR A 723 4.49 5.22 -50.60
C THR A 723 5.66 4.46 -49.98
N ILE A 724 5.85 3.20 -50.39
CA ILE A 724 7.00 2.36 -50.02
C ILE A 724 8.12 2.51 -51.06
N ASN A 725 9.32 2.82 -50.61
CA ASN A 725 10.52 3.05 -51.40
C ASN A 725 11.66 2.10 -50.95
N GLY A 726 12.75 2.03 -51.73
CA GLY A 726 13.97 1.30 -51.34
C GLY A 726 14.08 -0.16 -51.77
N ALA A 727 13.10 -0.70 -52.53
CA ALA A 727 13.10 -2.10 -52.96
C ALA A 727 14.22 -2.41 -53.98
N PRO A 728 15.02 -3.48 -53.79
CA PRO A 728 16.02 -3.93 -54.75
C PRO A 728 15.47 -4.21 -56.14
N ALA A 729 16.25 -3.91 -57.18
CA ALA A 729 15.86 -4.18 -58.56
C ALA A 729 15.54 -5.68 -58.78
N GLY A 730 14.38 -5.97 -59.37
CA GLY A 730 13.93 -7.34 -59.65
C GLY A 730 13.29 -8.08 -58.46
N SER A 731 13.12 -7.41 -57.31
CA SER A 731 12.35 -7.91 -56.17
C SER A 731 10.85 -7.58 -56.27
N LYS A 732 10.03 -8.22 -55.44
CA LYS A 732 8.63 -7.85 -55.21
C LYS A 732 8.43 -7.52 -53.73
N VAL A 733 7.84 -6.37 -53.46
CA VAL A 733 7.44 -5.95 -52.12
C VAL A 733 6.05 -6.48 -51.81
N TYR A 734 5.90 -7.06 -50.62
CA TYR A 734 4.62 -7.48 -50.05
C TYR A 734 4.42 -6.77 -48.72
N TYR A 735 3.17 -6.48 -48.40
CA TYR A 735 2.82 -5.74 -47.20
C TYR A 735 1.55 -6.28 -46.54
N THR A 736 1.37 -5.87 -45.29
CA THR A 736 0.21 -6.11 -44.43
C THR A 736 -0.14 -4.79 -43.75
N LEU A 737 -1.41 -4.62 -43.36
CA LEU A 737 -1.90 -3.44 -42.63
C LEU A 737 -2.44 -3.80 -41.23
N ASP A 738 -2.48 -5.10 -40.93
CA ASP A 738 -2.98 -5.68 -39.69
C ASP A 738 -1.85 -6.03 -38.70
N GLY A 739 -0.63 -5.57 -38.96
CA GLY A 739 0.55 -5.85 -38.12
C GLY A 739 1.12 -7.27 -38.26
N THR A 740 0.51 -8.16 -39.06
CA THR A 740 1.04 -9.51 -39.29
C THR A 740 2.30 -9.49 -40.18
N GLU A 741 3.18 -10.49 -40.04
CA GLU A 741 4.40 -10.53 -40.83
C GLU A 741 4.14 -10.76 -42.33
N PRO A 742 4.62 -9.89 -43.23
CA PRO A 742 4.41 -10.04 -44.65
C PRO A 742 5.20 -11.24 -45.19
N THR A 743 4.53 -12.10 -45.95
CA THR A 743 5.12 -13.23 -46.66
C THR A 743 4.93 -13.06 -48.17
N VAL A 744 5.47 -13.99 -48.97
CA VAL A 744 5.18 -14.06 -50.41
C VAL A 744 3.69 -14.27 -50.74
N TYR A 745 2.86 -14.57 -49.74
CA TYR A 745 1.39 -14.72 -49.86
C TYR A 745 0.62 -13.47 -49.41
N SER A 746 1.30 -12.44 -48.88
CA SER A 746 0.68 -11.19 -48.45
C SER A 746 0.35 -10.26 -49.62
N ILE A 747 -0.11 -9.04 -49.36
CA ILE A 747 -0.61 -8.13 -50.40
C ILE A 747 0.58 -7.57 -51.19
N PRO A 748 0.64 -7.72 -52.53
CA PRO A 748 1.74 -7.16 -53.32
C PRO A 748 1.61 -5.64 -53.42
N TYR A 749 2.68 -4.91 -53.14
CA TYR A 749 2.74 -3.46 -53.29
C TYR A 749 2.75 -3.06 -54.78
N ARG A 750 1.84 -2.17 -55.19
CA ARG A 750 1.65 -1.76 -56.61
C ARG A 750 1.61 -0.25 -56.83
N GLY A 751 1.63 0.55 -55.77
CA GLY A 751 1.45 2.01 -55.79
C GLY A 751 1.10 2.52 -54.39
N ALA A 752 0.83 3.82 -54.26
CA ALA A 752 0.49 4.43 -52.97
C ALA A 752 -0.63 3.68 -52.24
N ILE A 753 -0.46 3.51 -50.94
CA ILE A 753 -1.39 2.85 -50.03
C ILE A 753 -2.19 3.94 -49.33
N ARG A 754 -3.51 3.96 -49.53
CA ARG A 754 -4.40 4.89 -48.84
C ARG A 754 -4.66 4.39 -47.42
N ILE A 755 -4.41 5.24 -46.43
CA ILE A 755 -4.65 4.97 -45.00
C ILE A 755 -5.84 5.80 -44.56
N GLU A 756 -6.93 5.12 -44.18
CA GLU A 756 -8.22 5.73 -43.82
C GLU A 756 -8.56 5.51 -42.33
N GLY A 757 -7.65 4.91 -41.55
CA GLY A 757 -7.81 4.63 -40.12
C GLY A 757 -6.53 4.02 -39.52
N PRO A 758 -6.56 3.61 -38.24
CA PRO A 758 -5.39 3.09 -37.54
C PRO A 758 -4.91 1.79 -38.16
N VAL A 759 -3.62 1.72 -38.54
CA VAL A 759 -3.01 0.53 -39.14
C VAL A 759 -1.53 0.42 -38.81
N VAL A 760 -1.05 -0.83 -38.75
CA VAL A 760 0.38 -1.16 -38.70
C VAL A 760 0.79 -1.67 -40.08
N LEU A 761 1.44 -0.80 -40.86
CA LEU A 761 2.01 -1.15 -42.15
C LEU A 761 3.32 -1.90 -41.94
N LYS A 762 3.34 -3.21 -42.23
CA LYS A 762 4.59 -3.98 -42.36
C LYS A 762 4.87 -4.31 -43.83
N ALA A 763 6.12 -4.23 -44.27
CA ALA A 763 6.50 -4.60 -45.64
C ALA A 763 7.89 -5.26 -45.75
N ILE A 764 8.03 -6.15 -46.74
CA ILE A 764 9.29 -6.85 -47.03
C ILE A 764 9.41 -7.13 -48.54
N ALA A 765 10.64 -7.15 -49.07
CA ALA A 765 10.90 -7.48 -50.47
C ALA A 765 11.51 -8.89 -50.63
N TYR A 766 10.95 -9.69 -51.56
CA TYR A 766 11.42 -11.03 -51.90
C TYR A 766 12.00 -11.10 -53.32
N LYS A 767 12.98 -12.00 -53.53
CA LYS A 767 13.49 -12.37 -54.85
C LYS A 767 12.40 -13.09 -55.67
N ASN A 768 12.30 -12.85 -56.98
CA ASN A 768 11.32 -13.53 -57.83
C ASN A 768 11.65 -15.03 -58.04
N SER A 769 11.28 -15.92 -57.11
CA SER A 769 11.30 -17.39 -57.25
C SER A 769 10.47 -18.07 -56.15
N PRO A 770 9.86 -19.26 -56.37
CA PRO A 770 9.08 -19.97 -55.34
C PRO A 770 9.85 -20.40 -54.06
N ASP A 771 11.18 -20.23 -54.02
CA ASP A 771 12.06 -20.51 -52.86
C ASP A 771 12.72 -19.23 -52.28
N ALA A 772 11.99 -18.10 -52.24
CA ALA A 772 12.61 -16.78 -52.06
C ALA A 772 13.10 -16.45 -50.64
N GLU A 773 14.40 -16.15 -50.52
CA GLU A 773 14.99 -15.39 -49.42
C GLU A 773 14.51 -13.92 -49.44
N ALA A 774 14.35 -13.33 -48.26
CA ALA A 774 14.11 -11.89 -48.11
C ALA A 774 15.36 -11.09 -48.53
N LEU A 775 15.16 -9.96 -49.21
CA LEU A 775 16.24 -9.12 -49.75
C LEU A 775 16.37 -7.76 -49.02
N THR A 776 15.45 -7.47 -48.11
CA THR A 776 15.40 -6.21 -47.37
C THR A 776 15.22 -6.48 -45.88
N SER A 777 15.58 -5.50 -45.05
CA SER A 777 15.00 -5.39 -43.72
C SER A 777 13.48 -5.22 -43.80
N ARG A 778 12.80 -5.50 -42.69
CA ARG A 778 11.36 -5.24 -42.56
C ARG A 778 11.13 -3.73 -42.44
N LEU A 779 10.18 -3.21 -43.21
CA LEU A 779 9.57 -1.91 -42.95
C LEU A 779 8.45 -2.11 -41.94
N ARG A 780 8.36 -1.25 -40.93
CA ARG A 780 7.24 -1.15 -40.01
C ARG A 780 6.91 0.34 -39.84
N CYS A 781 5.67 0.71 -40.12
CA CYS A 781 5.17 2.06 -39.89
C CYS A 781 3.79 2.00 -39.24
N GLU A 782 3.61 2.81 -38.20
CA GLU A 782 2.34 2.97 -37.51
C GLU A 782 1.68 4.27 -37.93
N TYR A 783 0.40 4.18 -38.26
CA TYR A 783 -0.39 5.32 -38.68
C TYR A 783 -1.67 5.36 -37.86
N THR A 784 -1.95 6.53 -37.29
CA THR A 784 -3.18 6.82 -36.53
C THR A 784 -3.85 8.05 -37.15
N LEU A 785 -5.18 8.06 -37.26
CA LEU A 785 -5.93 9.23 -37.73
C LEU A 785 -6.78 9.80 -36.59
N GLU A 786 -6.47 10.98 -36.06
CA GLU A 786 -7.18 11.57 -34.90
C GLU A 786 -8.19 12.67 -35.29
N LYS A 787 -9.41 12.61 -34.73
CA LYS A 787 -10.43 13.68 -34.86
C LYS A 787 -11.34 13.76 -33.63
N VAL A 788 -11.60 14.95 -33.09
CA VAL A 788 -12.50 15.14 -31.93
C VAL A 788 -13.97 15.28 -32.35
N TYR A 789 -14.90 14.64 -31.63
CA TYR A 789 -16.35 14.67 -31.87
C TYR A 789 -17.17 14.65 -30.56
N PHE A 790 -18.50 14.84 -30.65
CA PHE A 790 -19.44 14.69 -29.53
C PHE A 790 -20.41 13.52 -29.73
N ASN A 791 -20.53 12.60 -28.75
CA ASN A 791 -21.50 11.48 -28.68
C ASN A 791 -21.56 10.48 -29.87
N ASP A 792 -22.14 9.30 -29.62
CA ASP A 792 -22.01 8.09 -30.46
C ASP A 792 -22.98 7.98 -31.66
N GLU A 793 -24.12 8.68 -31.70
CA GLU A 793 -25.12 8.35 -32.75
C GLU A 793 -24.82 8.90 -34.17
N GLU A 794 -23.91 9.87 -34.35
CA GLU A 794 -23.40 10.23 -35.70
C GLU A 794 -22.14 11.13 -35.70
N TYR A 795 -21.22 10.96 -34.73
CA TYR A 795 -19.96 11.71 -34.57
C TYR A 795 -19.93 13.19 -35.02
N PRO A 796 -20.91 14.02 -34.61
CA PRO A 796 -20.95 15.41 -35.03
C PRO A 796 -19.81 16.20 -34.39
N THR A 797 -19.13 17.02 -35.20
CA THR A 797 -18.14 18.01 -34.72
C THR A 797 -18.80 19.28 -34.17
N GLU A 798 -20.13 19.38 -34.27
CA GLU A 798 -20.94 20.51 -33.82
C GLU A 798 -22.14 20.03 -32.99
N LYS A 799 -22.35 20.64 -31.82
CA LYS A 799 -23.47 20.34 -30.92
C LYS A 799 -24.14 21.64 -30.45
N ALA A 800 -25.40 21.59 -30.06
CA ALA A 800 -26.10 22.72 -29.46
C ALA A 800 -26.92 22.25 -28.24
N VAL A 801 -26.86 23.02 -27.15
CA VAL A 801 -27.52 22.70 -25.88
C VAL A 801 -28.19 23.97 -25.33
N THR A 802 -29.36 23.80 -24.70
CA THR A 802 -30.06 24.88 -23.99
C THR A 802 -30.12 24.53 -22.51
N LEU A 803 -29.69 25.44 -21.64
CA LEU A 803 -29.64 25.29 -20.19
C LEU A 803 -30.33 26.46 -19.49
N ASP A 804 -30.80 26.23 -18.28
CA ASP A 804 -31.25 27.29 -17.39
C ASP A 804 -30.12 27.77 -16.45
N VAL A 805 -30.21 29.01 -15.94
CA VAL A 805 -29.21 29.54 -15.00
C VAL A 805 -29.09 28.63 -13.76
N GLY A 806 -27.87 28.19 -13.46
CA GLY A 806 -27.57 27.27 -12.36
C GLY A 806 -27.87 25.80 -12.66
N GLU A 807 -28.04 25.42 -13.93
CA GLU A 807 -27.98 24.03 -14.38
C GLU A 807 -26.56 23.61 -14.79
N ALA A 808 -26.31 22.31 -14.73
CA ALA A 808 -25.10 21.67 -15.22
C ALA A 808 -25.44 20.68 -16.34
N TYR A 809 -24.49 20.46 -17.25
CA TYR A 809 -24.60 19.50 -18.34
C TYR A 809 -23.23 18.92 -18.67
N TYR A 810 -23.15 17.59 -18.74
CA TYR A 810 -21.90 16.90 -19.06
C TYR A 810 -21.71 16.81 -20.58
N LEU A 811 -20.68 17.48 -21.10
CA LEU A 811 -20.34 17.48 -22.52
C LEU A 811 -19.31 16.39 -22.81
N ASN A 812 -19.78 15.20 -23.19
CA ASN A 812 -18.90 14.10 -23.57
C ASN A 812 -18.27 14.32 -24.97
N ALA A 813 -16.95 14.21 -25.05
CA ALA A 813 -16.16 14.28 -26.28
C ALA A 813 -15.32 13.00 -26.48
N GLY A 814 -15.13 12.60 -27.74
CA GLY A 814 -14.32 11.43 -28.10
C GLY A 814 -13.32 11.75 -29.22
N VAL A 815 -12.30 10.89 -29.37
CA VAL A 815 -11.33 10.93 -30.48
C VAL A 815 -11.62 9.78 -31.44
N TRP A 816 -11.61 10.06 -32.73
CA TRP A 816 -11.81 9.08 -33.80
C TRP A 816 -10.47 8.46 -34.14
N GLY A 817 -10.44 7.16 -34.45
CA GLY A 817 -9.28 6.48 -35.04
C GLY A 817 -8.19 6.01 -34.08
N ASP A 818 -8.43 6.09 -32.78
CA ASP A 818 -7.69 5.31 -31.78
C ASP A 818 -8.63 4.19 -31.27
N PRO A 819 -8.32 2.90 -31.53
CA PRO A 819 -9.10 1.79 -30.99
C PRO A 819 -9.01 1.68 -29.46
N ASP A 820 -7.93 2.18 -28.86
CA ASP A 820 -7.62 2.06 -27.44
C ASP A 820 -8.08 3.29 -26.64
N TYR A 821 -8.63 4.32 -27.30
CA TYR A 821 -8.85 5.63 -26.68
C TYR A 821 -10.24 6.22 -26.93
N TYR A 822 -11.18 5.78 -26.11
CA TYR A 822 -12.47 6.45 -25.90
C TYR A 822 -12.48 6.96 -24.46
N ALA A 823 -12.63 8.27 -24.27
CA ALA A 823 -12.73 8.84 -22.94
C ALA A 823 -14.04 8.42 -22.29
N ASN A 824 -14.00 7.31 -21.55
CA ASN A 824 -14.91 7.09 -20.42
C ASN A 824 -14.48 5.90 -19.56
N THR A 825 -13.40 6.05 -18.79
CA THR A 825 -13.22 5.31 -17.53
C THR A 825 -12.37 6.17 -16.61
N GLY A 826 -12.73 6.26 -15.33
CA GLY A 826 -12.09 7.11 -14.32
C GLY A 826 -10.63 6.76 -14.01
N ASP A 827 -9.74 7.00 -14.97
CA ASP A 827 -8.33 7.25 -14.73
C ASP A 827 -8.15 8.75 -14.45
N GLU A 828 -7.45 9.06 -13.37
CA GLU A 828 -7.15 10.43 -12.90
C GLU A 828 -6.20 11.20 -13.83
N ASP A 829 -5.69 10.55 -14.88
CA ASP A 829 -4.70 11.09 -15.82
C ASP A 829 -5.28 11.71 -17.12
N ASN A 830 -6.58 12.03 -17.12
CA ASN A 830 -7.35 12.34 -18.35
C ASN A 830 -7.14 13.77 -18.92
N SER A 831 -5.88 14.15 -19.16
CA SER A 831 -5.43 15.49 -19.59
C SER A 831 -5.36 15.71 -21.12
N ILE A 832 -6.04 14.89 -21.92
CA ILE A 832 -5.93 14.98 -23.39
C ILE A 832 -6.89 15.99 -24.03
N PHE A 833 -8.02 16.30 -23.39
CA PHE A 833 -8.99 17.26 -23.90
C PHE A 833 -8.85 18.61 -23.24
N THR A 834 -8.77 19.65 -24.05
CA THR A 834 -8.81 21.04 -23.58
C THR A 834 -10.18 21.62 -23.90
N TYR A 835 -10.98 21.86 -22.86
CA TYR A 835 -12.26 22.54 -22.95
C TYR A 835 -12.08 24.04 -22.75
N VAL A 836 -12.62 24.85 -23.66
CA VAL A 836 -12.55 26.32 -23.56
C VAL A 836 -13.91 26.94 -23.85
N SER A 837 -14.43 27.68 -22.87
CA SER A 837 -15.61 28.53 -23.08
C SER A 837 -15.21 29.86 -23.73
N SER A 838 -15.92 30.25 -24.78
CA SER A 838 -15.76 31.56 -25.42
C SER A 838 -16.24 32.73 -24.55
N ASP A 839 -17.07 32.46 -23.55
CA ASP A 839 -17.57 33.44 -22.58
C ASP A 839 -17.81 32.78 -21.22
N PRO A 840 -16.78 32.73 -20.36
CA PRO A 840 -16.88 32.16 -19.01
C PRO A 840 -17.99 32.79 -18.18
N GLU A 841 -18.29 34.08 -18.34
CA GLU A 841 -19.31 34.78 -17.55
C GLU A 841 -20.72 34.26 -17.80
N THR A 842 -20.96 33.70 -19.00
CA THR A 842 -22.21 33.04 -19.38
C THR A 842 -22.16 31.55 -19.03
N VAL A 843 -21.05 30.87 -19.37
CA VAL A 843 -20.88 29.41 -19.21
C VAL A 843 -19.45 29.08 -18.81
N ILE A 844 -19.25 28.34 -17.72
CA ILE A 844 -17.95 27.74 -17.40
C ILE A 844 -17.95 26.27 -17.78
N VAL A 845 -16.76 25.75 -18.05
CA VAL A 845 -16.51 24.33 -18.30
C VAL A 845 -15.26 23.92 -17.53
N ASP A 846 -15.29 22.78 -16.86
CA ASP A 846 -14.12 22.23 -16.18
C ASP A 846 -13.31 21.31 -17.11
N THR A 847 -12.26 20.69 -16.56
CA THR A 847 -11.35 19.79 -17.28
C THR A 847 -12.04 18.53 -17.78
N ASP A 848 -13.13 18.12 -17.13
CA ASP A 848 -13.86 16.89 -17.46
C ASP A 848 -15.00 17.12 -18.45
N GLY A 849 -15.22 18.37 -18.87
CA GLY A 849 -16.30 18.73 -19.79
C GLY A 849 -17.64 19.03 -19.10
N MET A 850 -17.68 19.22 -17.78
CA MET A 850 -18.89 19.64 -17.08
C MET A 850 -19.14 21.13 -17.34
N VAL A 851 -20.25 21.41 -18.01
CA VAL A 851 -20.68 22.76 -18.39
C VAL A 851 -21.64 23.30 -17.33
N ILE A 852 -21.37 24.47 -16.75
CA ILE A 852 -22.23 25.13 -15.75
C ILE A 852 -22.70 26.49 -16.27
N ALA A 853 -24.02 26.67 -16.34
CA ALA A 853 -24.67 27.89 -16.78
C ALA A 853 -24.68 28.96 -15.67
N ARG A 854 -24.04 30.11 -15.89
CA ARG A 854 -23.89 31.18 -14.88
C ARG A 854 -24.80 32.38 -15.13
N LYS A 855 -25.05 32.73 -16.39
CA LYS A 855 -25.77 33.94 -16.78
C LYS A 855 -26.47 33.75 -18.10
N GLU A 856 -27.63 34.38 -18.26
CA GLU A 856 -28.36 34.42 -19.53
C GLU A 856 -27.49 34.94 -20.69
N GLY A 857 -27.52 34.23 -21.81
CA GLY A 857 -26.68 34.53 -22.97
C GLY A 857 -26.39 33.29 -23.81
N THR A 858 -25.43 33.41 -24.72
CA THR A 858 -24.96 32.29 -25.54
C THR A 858 -23.44 32.27 -25.50
N ALA A 859 -22.86 31.10 -25.24
CA ALA A 859 -21.42 30.85 -25.28
C ALA A 859 -21.12 29.62 -26.14
N THR A 860 -19.90 29.53 -26.70
CA THR A 860 -19.43 28.33 -27.39
C THR A 860 -18.36 27.67 -26.55
N VAL A 861 -18.55 26.39 -26.23
CA VAL A 861 -17.51 25.54 -25.64
C VAL A 861 -16.79 24.81 -26.78
N SER A 862 -15.47 24.99 -26.89
CA SER A 862 -14.63 24.28 -27.86
C SER A 862 -13.83 23.18 -27.17
N VAL A 863 -13.64 22.05 -27.86
CA VAL A 863 -12.87 20.89 -27.36
C VAL A 863 -11.79 20.54 -28.38
N THR A 864 -10.56 20.39 -27.90
CA THR A 864 -9.37 20.03 -28.69
C THR A 864 -8.52 19.00 -27.98
N THR A 865 -7.68 18.29 -28.72
CA THR A 865 -6.49 17.59 -28.22
C THR A 865 -5.22 18.32 -28.67
N ALA A 866 -4.05 17.91 -28.16
CA ALA A 866 -2.77 18.44 -28.62
C ALA A 866 -2.61 18.41 -30.16
N ASN A 867 -3.14 17.37 -30.80
CA ASN A 867 -3.02 17.14 -32.25
C ASN A 867 -4.14 17.80 -33.08
N THR A 868 -5.22 18.26 -32.44
CA THR A 868 -6.42 18.80 -33.14
C THR A 868 -6.71 20.27 -32.82
N ALA A 869 -5.74 20.97 -32.23
CA ALA A 869 -5.86 22.37 -31.79
C ALA A 869 -6.42 23.33 -32.87
N ASP A 870 -6.07 23.11 -34.15
CA ASP A 870 -6.50 23.96 -35.26
C ASP A 870 -7.90 23.62 -35.82
N THR A 871 -8.50 22.50 -35.40
CA THR A 871 -9.81 22.01 -35.86
C THR A 871 -10.67 21.46 -34.70
N PRO A 872 -11.12 22.33 -33.76
CA PRO A 872 -11.88 21.93 -32.58
C PRO A 872 -13.29 21.40 -32.91
N ALA A 873 -13.79 20.50 -32.07
CA ALA A 873 -15.23 20.26 -31.96
C ALA A 873 -15.88 21.42 -31.16
N LYS A 874 -17.08 21.85 -31.55
CA LYS A 874 -17.75 23.03 -30.96
C LYS A 874 -19.17 22.76 -30.47
N CYS A 875 -19.47 23.15 -29.23
CA CYS A 875 -20.80 23.11 -28.65
C CYS A 875 -21.32 24.52 -28.38
N VAL A 876 -22.45 24.90 -28.99
CA VAL A 876 -23.14 26.17 -28.71
C VAL A 876 -24.10 25.99 -27.53
N VAL A 877 -23.87 26.72 -26.44
CA VAL A 877 -24.67 26.66 -25.21
C VAL A 877 -25.49 27.93 -25.07
N THR A 878 -26.82 27.80 -25.03
CA THR A 878 -27.76 28.91 -24.80
C THR A 878 -28.31 28.84 -23.38
N VAL A 879 -28.18 29.92 -22.60
CA VAL A 879 -28.63 30.01 -21.21
C VAL A 879 -29.88 30.88 -21.08
N SER A 880 -30.97 30.33 -20.54
CA SER A 880 -32.26 31.00 -20.32
C SER A 880 -32.59 31.30 -18.85
N SER A 881 -33.54 32.20 -18.64
CA SER A 881 -34.08 32.61 -17.34
C SER A 881 -35.05 31.55 -16.78
N GLY A 882 -34.56 30.42 -16.30
CA GLY A 882 -35.41 29.32 -15.82
C GLY A 882 -34.88 28.64 -14.56
N VAL A 883 -35.78 28.00 -13.81
CA VAL A 883 -35.46 27.15 -12.65
C VAL A 883 -36.11 25.81 -12.96
N SER A 884 -35.34 24.75 -13.14
CA SER A 884 -35.91 23.39 -13.12
C SER A 884 -36.24 23.01 -11.67
N SER A 885 -37.25 23.68 -11.10
CA SER A 885 -37.65 23.54 -9.70
C SER A 885 -38.00 22.09 -9.38
N ALA A 886 -38.65 21.36 -10.29
CA ALA A 886 -39.14 20.00 -10.04
C ALA A 886 -38.01 18.96 -9.84
N VAL A 887 -36.93 19.00 -10.62
CA VAL A 887 -35.80 18.06 -10.44
C VAL A 887 -35.04 18.41 -9.17
N LYS A 888 -34.77 19.70 -8.94
CA LYS A 888 -34.10 20.19 -7.73
C LYS A 888 -34.91 19.84 -6.47
N GLU A 889 -36.22 20.09 -6.48
CA GLU A 889 -37.14 19.73 -5.40
C GLU A 889 -37.14 18.22 -5.14
N LYS A 890 -37.20 17.39 -6.18
CA LYS A 890 -37.18 15.93 -6.02
C LYS A 890 -35.85 15.41 -5.48
N VAL A 891 -34.72 15.97 -5.92
CA VAL A 891 -33.39 15.63 -5.38
C VAL A 891 -33.29 16.07 -3.92
N ILE A 892 -33.76 17.27 -3.57
CA ILE A 892 -33.75 17.77 -2.19
C ILE A 892 -34.65 16.90 -1.31
N GLU A 893 -35.80 16.46 -1.81
CA GLU A 893 -36.72 15.56 -1.10
C GLU A 893 -36.07 14.19 -0.82
N GLU A 894 -35.36 13.62 -1.80
CA GLU A 894 -34.77 12.28 -1.67
C GLU A 894 -33.40 12.26 -0.97
N TYR A 895 -32.59 13.31 -1.14
CA TYR A 895 -31.17 13.36 -0.72
C TYR A 895 -30.83 14.52 0.21
N GLY A 896 -31.76 15.43 0.47
CA GLY A 896 -31.53 16.63 1.26
C GLY A 896 -30.83 17.76 0.49
N PHE A 897 -30.90 18.98 1.04
CA PHE A 897 -30.38 20.17 0.38
C PHE A 897 -28.86 20.15 0.20
N LYS A 898 -28.10 19.62 1.16
CA LYS A 898 -26.63 19.61 1.15
C LYS A 898 -26.06 18.76 0.00
N LYS A 899 -26.60 17.54 -0.20
CA LYS A 899 -26.20 16.62 -1.28
C LYS A 899 -26.80 16.98 -2.64
N SER A 900 -27.79 17.88 -2.68
CA SER A 900 -28.53 18.14 -3.92
C SER A 900 -27.66 18.62 -5.07
N GLY A 901 -26.63 19.43 -4.80
CA GLY A 901 -25.70 19.89 -5.83
C GLY A 901 -24.84 18.75 -6.39
N GLU A 902 -24.39 17.82 -5.56
CA GLU A 902 -23.59 16.67 -5.94
C GLU A 902 -24.43 15.65 -6.72
N VAL A 903 -25.63 15.32 -6.23
CA VAL A 903 -26.53 14.38 -6.90
C VAL A 903 -26.96 14.90 -8.27
N LEU A 904 -27.22 16.21 -8.42
CA LEU A 904 -27.52 16.81 -9.72
C LEU A 904 -26.33 16.73 -10.70
N ARG A 905 -25.10 16.88 -10.19
CA ARG A 905 -23.88 16.67 -10.98
C ARG A 905 -23.73 15.21 -11.38
N GLN A 906 -23.96 14.28 -10.46
CA GLN A 906 -23.88 12.84 -10.71
C GLN A 906 -24.93 12.38 -11.72
N ILE A 907 -26.19 12.82 -11.59
CA ILE A 907 -27.24 12.55 -12.59
C ILE A 907 -26.83 13.11 -13.96
N SER A 908 -26.26 14.32 -14.01
CA SER A 908 -25.78 14.90 -15.28
C SER A 908 -24.65 14.10 -15.91
N LYS A 909 -23.74 13.56 -15.09
CA LYS A 909 -22.64 12.67 -15.50
C LYS A 909 -23.17 11.30 -15.96
N ASP A 910 -24.11 10.71 -15.25
CA ASP A 910 -24.72 9.42 -15.56
C ASP A 910 -25.62 9.47 -16.80
N LEU A 911 -26.19 10.64 -17.10
CA LEU A 911 -26.83 10.90 -18.39
C LEU A 911 -25.81 10.97 -19.53
N ASN A 912 -24.53 11.21 -19.24
CA ASN A 912 -23.43 11.24 -20.19
C ASN A 912 -23.72 12.09 -21.45
N GLY A 913 -24.33 13.25 -21.23
CA GLY A 913 -24.74 14.15 -22.31
C GLY A 913 -25.89 13.65 -23.19
N ALA A 914 -26.60 12.58 -22.80
CA ALA A 914 -27.81 12.09 -23.50
C ALA A 914 -29.00 13.04 -23.35
N ALA A 915 -29.06 13.79 -22.24
CA ALA A 915 -30.12 14.76 -21.97
C ALA A 915 -29.68 15.82 -20.96
N THR A 916 -30.32 16.97 -21.01
CA THR A 916 -30.23 18.04 -20.00
C THR A 916 -31.07 17.72 -18.75
N LEU A 917 -30.83 18.41 -17.63
CA LEU A 917 -31.68 18.27 -16.44
C LEU A 917 -33.14 18.68 -16.71
N GLN A 918 -33.36 19.63 -17.60
CA GLN A 918 -34.70 20.02 -18.03
C GLN A 918 -35.41 18.90 -18.81
N GLU A 919 -34.71 18.21 -19.70
CA GLU A 919 -35.23 17.05 -20.43
C GLU A 919 -35.42 15.86 -19.49
N PHE A 920 -34.48 15.64 -18.57
CA PHE A 920 -34.58 14.64 -17.53
C PHE A 920 -35.84 14.78 -16.69
N GLY A 921 -36.14 16.01 -16.25
CA GLY A 921 -37.35 16.32 -15.49
C GLY A 921 -38.64 15.97 -16.24
N LYS A 922 -38.62 16.01 -17.57
CA LYS A 922 -39.79 15.64 -18.41
C LYS A 922 -39.85 14.14 -18.67
N GLU A 923 -38.70 13.48 -18.80
CA GLU A 923 -38.65 12.11 -19.31
C GLU A 923 -38.54 11.05 -18.22
N TRP A 924 -37.68 11.26 -17.21
CA TRP A 924 -37.28 10.20 -16.26
C TRP A 924 -37.60 10.48 -14.80
N LEU A 925 -38.05 11.69 -14.43
CA LEU A 925 -38.25 12.09 -13.02
C LEU A 925 -39.13 11.12 -12.20
N ASP A 926 -40.07 10.42 -12.85
CA ASP A 926 -40.96 9.42 -12.24
C ASP A 926 -40.83 8.03 -12.91
N LYS A 927 -39.69 7.72 -13.55
CA LYS A 927 -39.48 6.46 -14.27
C LYS A 927 -38.20 5.77 -13.84
N LEU A 928 -38.18 4.46 -14.08
CA LEU A 928 -36.96 3.68 -14.03
C LEU A 928 -36.11 3.94 -15.27
N TRP A 929 -34.82 4.20 -15.08
CA TRP A 929 -33.86 4.37 -16.16
C TRP A 929 -32.50 3.78 -15.77
N ILE A 930 -31.66 3.50 -16.78
CA ILE A 930 -30.32 2.97 -16.58
C ILE A 930 -29.34 4.10 -16.89
N ALA A 931 -28.37 4.30 -16.01
CA ALA A 931 -27.25 5.20 -16.28
C ALA A 931 -26.54 4.80 -17.56
N SER A 932 -25.96 5.78 -18.24
CA SER A 932 -25.06 5.51 -19.36
C SER A 932 -23.92 4.65 -18.87
N ILE A 933 -23.66 3.56 -19.58
CA ILE A 933 -22.54 2.69 -19.26
C ILE A 933 -21.32 3.26 -19.97
N PRO A 934 -20.21 3.53 -19.25
CA PRO A 934 -18.97 3.99 -19.85
C PRO A 934 -18.45 2.96 -20.87
N ASP A 935 -17.78 3.44 -21.92
CA ASP A 935 -17.17 2.56 -22.92
C ASP A 935 -16.12 1.64 -22.27
N GLN A 936 -15.87 0.49 -22.88
CA GLN A 936 -15.07 -0.56 -22.27
C GLN A 936 -13.97 -1.03 -23.22
N THR A 937 -12.77 -1.30 -22.73
CA THR A 937 -11.68 -1.80 -23.59
C THR A 937 -11.71 -3.32 -23.73
N TYR A 938 -11.44 -3.83 -24.94
CA TYR A 938 -11.43 -5.26 -25.19
C TYR A 938 -10.17 -5.93 -24.64
N ASN A 939 -10.32 -6.67 -23.55
CA ASN A 939 -9.22 -7.39 -22.89
C ASN A 939 -9.21 -8.91 -23.16
N SER A 940 -9.70 -9.34 -24.32
CA SER A 940 -9.85 -10.77 -24.67
C SER A 940 -10.78 -11.59 -23.75
N ARG A 941 -11.51 -10.97 -22.81
CA ARG A 941 -12.52 -11.62 -21.94
C ARG A 941 -13.91 -11.04 -22.17
N ALA A 942 -14.90 -11.59 -21.46
CA ALA A 942 -16.27 -11.08 -21.49
C ALA A 942 -16.39 -9.84 -20.60
N ILE A 943 -16.68 -8.69 -21.18
CA ILE A 943 -16.77 -7.40 -20.49
C ILE A 943 -18.14 -7.26 -19.81
N LYS A 944 -18.16 -6.94 -18.51
CA LYS A 944 -19.39 -6.81 -17.70
C LYS A 944 -19.32 -5.53 -16.86
N PRO A 945 -19.51 -4.35 -17.46
CA PRO A 945 -19.42 -3.09 -16.73
C PRO A 945 -20.48 -3.01 -15.64
N GLY A 946 -20.17 -2.31 -14.55
CA GLY A 946 -21.17 -1.95 -13.55
C GLY A 946 -22.37 -1.26 -14.19
N VAL A 947 -23.58 -1.58 -13.72
CA VAL A 947 -24.81 -0.96 -14.21
C VAL A 947 -25.50 -0.30 -13.05
N THR A 948 -25.66 1.01 -13.13
CA THR A 948 -26.44 1.79 -12.19
C THR A 948 -27.85 1.99 -12.73
N VAL A 949 -28.85 1.79 -11.87
CA VAL A 949 -30.26 1.91 -12.21
C VAL A 949 -30.90 2.89 -11.24
N TYR A 950 -31.77 3.75 -11.77
CA TYR A 950 -32.43 4.81 -11.01
C TYR A 950 -33.95 4.68 -11.11
N GLU A 951 -34.67 5.03 -10.06
CA GLU A 951 -36.09 5.41 -10.05
C GLU A 951 -36.19 6.92 -9.86
N GLY A 952 -36.51 7.66 -10.93
CA GLY A 952 -36.42 9.11 -10.87
C GLY A 952 -34.99 9.55 -10.58
N VAL A 953 -34.82 10.25 -9.46
CA VAL A 953 -33.51 10.67 -8.95
C VAL A 953 -32.87 9.64 -8.02
N LYS A 954 -33.64 8.65 -7.54
CA LYS A 954 -33.23 7.66 -6.55
C LYS A 954 -32.42 6.54 -7.19
N LYS A 955 -31.16 6.35 -6.79
CA LYS A 955 -30.33 5.20 -7.16
C LYS A 955 -30.88 3.92 -6.50
N LEU A 956 -31.09 2.87 -7.28
CA LEU A 956 -31.53 1.56 -6.78
C LEU A 956 -30.36 0.71 -6.31
N ASP A 957 -30.61 -0.13 -5.31
CA ASP A 957 -29.66 -1.12 -4.84
C ASP A 957 -29.46 -2.24 -5.87
N ALA A 958 -28.23 -2.77 -5.94
CA ALA A 958 -27.91 -3.90 -6.84
C ALA A 958 -28.75 -5.17 -6.54
N SER A 959 -29.33 -5.26 -5.34
CA SER A 959 -30.25 -6.33 -4.93
C SER A 959 -31.62 -6.25 -5.62
N ASP A 960 -32.04 -5.04 -6.05
CA ASP A 960 -33.33 -4.77 -6.70
C ASP A 960 -33.37 -5.18 -8.17
N TYR A 961 -32.24 -5.56 -8.76
CA TYR A 961 -32.19 -6.02 -10.14
C TYR A 961 -31.12 -7.09 -10.38
N SER A 962 -31.11 -7.59 -11.59
CA SER A 962 -30.07 -8.47 -12.12
C SER A 962 -29.69 -7.97 -13.49
N VAL A 963 -28.40 -7.99 -13.78
CA VAL A 963 -27.86 -7.56 -15.06
C VAL A 963 -27.41 -8.77 -15.85
N SER A 964 -27.71 -8.77 -17.14
CA SER A 964 -27.19 -9.75 -18.08
C SER A 964 -26.71 -9.07 -19.34
N TYR A 965 -25.61 -9.54 -19.90
CA TYR A 965 -24.93 -8.89 -21.01
C TYR A 965 -25.08 -9.70 -22.31
N LYS A 966 -25.17 -8.99 -23.43
CA LYS A 966 -25.19 -9.57 -24.79
C LYS A 966 -24.13 -8.88 -25.64
N LYS A 967 -23.54 -9.65 -26.58
CA LYS A 967 -22.48 -9.19 -27.49
C LYS A 967 -21.23 -8.62 -26.80
N ASN A 968 -20.94 -9.06 -25.58
CA ASN A 968 -19.94 -8.47 -24.71
C ASN A 968 -18.57 -9.17 -24.70
N LYS A 969 -18.19 -9.84 -25.80
CA LYS A 969 -16.98 -10.70 -25.87
C LYS A 969 -16.01 -10.30 -26.99
N LYS A 970 -16.33 -9.24 -27.71
CA LYS A 970 -15.59 -8.71 -28.85
C LYS A 970 -15.85 -7.22 -28.89
N ALA A 971 -14.94 -6.49 -29.51
CA ALA A 971 -15.16 -5.11 -29.89
C ALA A 971 -16.49 -4.93 -30.64
N GLY A 972 -17.16 -3.81 -30.39
CA GLY A 972 -18.46 -3.43 -30.94
C GLY A 972 -19.54 -3.21 -29.86
N THR A 973 -20.76 -2.94 -30.32
CA THR A 973 -21.87 -2.59 -29.42
C THR A 973 -22.39 -3.81 -28.64
N ALA A 974 -22.19 -3.79 -27.34
CA ALA A 974 -22.74 -4.71 -26.36
C ALA A 974 -24.03 -4.14 -25.75
N LYS A 975 -24.81 -5.00 -25.07
CA LYS A 975 -26.04 -4.61 -24.39
C LYS A 975 -26.07 -5.13 -22.97
N ALA A 976 -26.39 -4.26 -22.01
CA ALA A 976 -26.79 -4.65 -20.67
C ALA A 976 -28.33 -4.75 -20.59
N ASN A 977 -28.83 -5.84 -20.03
CA ASN A 977 -30.26 -6.10 -19.84
C ASN A 977 -30.52 -6.19 -18.34
N VAL A 978 -31.30 -5.25 -17.81
CA VAL A 978 -31.66 -5.13 -16.41
C VAL A 978 -33.02 -5.77 -16.19
N LYS A 979 -33.07 -6.77 -15.31
CA LYS A 979 -34.29 -7.41 -14.86
C LYS A 979 -34.49 -7.19 -13.38
N PHE A 980 -35.59 -6.52 -13.04
CA PHE A 980 -35.94 -6.14 -11.69
C PHE A 980 -36.38 -7.33 -10.81
N LYS A 981 -36.15 -7.17 -9.51
CA LYS A 981 -36.38 -8.12 -8.41
C LYS A 981 -37.16 -7.40 -7.30
N GLY A 982 -37.40 -8.09 -6.17
CA GLY A 982 -38.05 -7.49 -5.01
C GLY A 982 -39.40 -6.85 -5.31
N SER A 983 -39.61 -5.65 -4.78
CA SER A 983 -40.78 -4.79 -5.01
C SER A 983 -40.97 -4.42 -6.49
N TYR A 984 -39.89 -4.36 -7.27
CA TYR A 984 -39.90 -4.01 -8.70
C TYR A 984 -40.09 -5.20 -9.64
N LYS A 985 -40.32 -6.43 -9.13
CA LYS A 985 -40.40 -7.66 -9.94
C LYS A 985 -41.45 -7.63 -11.06
N LYS A 986 -42.47 -6.78 -10.96
CA LYS A 986 -43.52 -6.59 -11.97
C LYS A 986 -43.15 -5.59 -13.08
N THR A 987 -42.05 -4.85 -12.93
CA THR A 987 -41.57 -3.89 -13.92
C THR A 987 -41.01 -4.61 -15.14
N ALA A 988 -41.29 -4.08 -16.33
CA ALA A 988 -40.69 -4.55 -17.57
C ALA A 988 -39.15 -4.40 -17.52
N PRO A 989 -38.38 -5.35 -18.09
CA PRO A 989 -36.92 -5.21 -18.19
C PRO A 989 -36.52 -3.96 -18.96
N LEU A 990 -35.45 -3.31 -18.52
CA LEU A 990 -34.79 -2.23 -19.25
C LEU A 990 -33.52 -2.74 -19.93
N THR A 991 -33.13 -2.08 -21.00
CA THR A 991 -31.89 -2.40 -21.72
C THR A 991 -31.16 -1.13 -22.08
N THR A 992 -29.84 -1.14 -21.93
CA THR A 992 -28.97 -0.07 -22.41
C THR A 992 -27.82 -0.66 -23.20
N ASP A 993 -27.29 0.11 -24.13
CA ASP A 993 -26.18 -0.27 -25.00
C ASP A 993 -24.89 0.34 -24.46
N PHE A 994 -23.76 -0.33 -24.72
CA PHE A 994 -22.43 0.19 -24.42
C PHE A 994 -21.43 -0.29 -25.45
N VAL A 995 -20.38 0.50 -25.69
CA VAL A 995 -19.34 0.16 -26.67
C VAL A 995 -18.24 -0.65 -25.99
N ILE A 996 -17.77 -1.69 -26.68
CA ILE A 996 -16.49 -2.31 -26.36
C ILE A 996 -15.51 -1.86 -27.45
N ALA A 997 -14.58 -1.00 -27.10
CA ALA A 997 -13.49 -0.56 -27.95
C ALA A 997 -12.50 -1.73 -28.20
N PRO A 998 -11.82 -1.79 -29.36
CA PRO A 998 -10.91 -2.88 -29.73
C PRO A 998 -9.78 -3.20 -28.76
#